data_AF-A0A938IFA9-F1
#
_entry.id   AF-A0A938IFA9-F1
#
_cell.length_a   1.000
_cell.length_b   1.000
_cell.length_c   1.000
_cell.angle_alpha   90.00
_cell.angle_beta   90.00
_cell.angle_gamma   90.00
#
_symmetry.space_group_name_H-M   'P 1'
#
loop_
_entity.id
_entity.type
_entity.pdbx_description
1 polymer ?
#
loop_
_entity_poly.entity_id
_entity_poly.type
_entity_poly.pdbx_seq_one_letter_code
_entity_poly.pdbx_strand_id
1 'polypeptide(L)'
;MPSLLIAAMLVCSCALPVRPAWDPEPAPVVVEPDPQRAEPIWDRSAWEGVFKPAAALERERRVPWRADARGYAARFEVDGRALTWRVDPREGFPLRLLSIEEQGTRVVPCSNAYQSPPAPPGKPRKTELDDGRLVLEYDSGLRARYEVLGAAVLVELEGPREGGHEEFELSLGGLVRGPGVTRMSAHTAYGCDDAAVACLGLQRGGARFLSVRVDPTWSNASLIVPRRPGASGPDGEFLHSQILRYEADTRGRVRPLYERVWIAWSGELLDVLPALERPASPGRAQAIRGYLSLHLPDFALSERVLREVSALGVRDVAVWMHKWQRDGYDRGYPSAVFPPNPEWGGLDGLRAVREAARKAGFPFALHHNWMFNGERLPGGSVLDSDSIPRGSGDGGEFLKPRVALKLVERVEGEFHAALQTEGTFTDSLTTGLPAVDLDAREPGVGLLLPALQRLSEVVARLRAIHGAPVAGEGSVGFGNLLWAGQVDALNGYAGMFTDPADRETLGRFAELAPDFNLWRLRPLSVRVGVGEPPRFLDPFGEMRLAYEPEQRDQKLSTTALLGNASYFWFVPGCNAHEAARDWWASDAAARRMLDPARRPLRVEYADPRGGRRGTLSQHLAAGGGLHMGDLRARIDYSDGLSTWVNLTDLPWALDEREPGLGGRSDIVLAPWGRYVVDAGFECGLLQVAGQRVEFACSIEQAFIDGRGEPVERAGLATDGACAVRRGPGGVLDVFPLREFRTRIAADGSETRVLTRRVRIARTWFDTGVDAVEVEFRDTGPATLASSTLALDETGLELDVDALAQAGGLWIRLRSAR
;
A
#
# COMPACT_ATOMS: atom_id res chain seq x y z
N MET A 1 -19.92 5.99 26.38
CA MET A 1 -19.31 5.91 27.73
C MET A 1 -19.90 4.71 28.47
N PRO A 2 -19.17 4.05 29.39
CA PRO A 2 -17.86 4.43 29.93
C PRO A 2 -16.66 3.94 29.10
N SER A 3 -15.48 4.42 29.46
CA SER A 3 -14.15 3.94 29.06
C SER A 3 -13.52 3.12 30.20
N LEU A 4 -12.72 2.09 29.88
CA LEU A 4 -11.85 1.36 30.81
C LEU A 4 -10.97 0.33 30.05
N LEU A 5 -9.96 -0.23 30.75
CA LEU A 5 -8.84 -1.07 30.27
C LEU A 5 -7.77 -0.32 29.44
N ILE A 6 -6.46 -0.55 29.62
CA ILE A 6 -5.71 -1.22 30.71
C ILE A 6 -4.33 -0.54 30.86
N ALA A 7 -3.69 -0.61 32.04
CA ALA A 7 -2.38 -0.01 32.28
C ALA A 7 -1.35 -1.00 32.87
N ALA A 8 -0.20 -1.14 32.19
CA ALA A 8 1.06 -1.72 32.67
C ALA A 8 2.19 -1.28 31.68
N MET A 9 3.44 -1.01 32.07
CA MET A 9 4.10 -1.14 33.37
C MET A 9 4.98 0.11 33.69
N LEU A 10 5.69 0.11 34.83
CA LEU A 10 6.14 1.34 35.52
C LEU A 10 7.64 1.68 35.40
N VAL A 11 7.90 3.00 35.39
CA VAL A 11 8.95 3.74 36.12
C VAL A 11 10.41 3.25 36.05
N CYS A 12 11.26 4.08 35.46
CA CYS A 12 12.50 4.52 36.10
C CYS A 12 12.51 6.05 36.22
N SER A 13 12.94 6.57 37.37
CA SER A 13 13.06 8.01 37.64
C SER A 13 14.53 8.36 37.81
N CYS A 14 15.10 9.08 36.84
CA CYS A 14 16.46 9.57 36.85
C CYS A 14 16.47 11.05 36.48
N ALA A 15 17.40 11.82 37.06
CA ALA A 15 17.44 13.26 36.90
C ALA A 15 17.69 13.68 35.44
N LEU A 16 16.87 14.58 34.92
CA LEU A 16 17.03 15.15 33.59
C LEU A 16 18.38 15.91 33.51
N PRO A 17 19.25 15.63 32.52
CA PRO A 17 20.36 16.52 32.22
C PRO A 17 19.82 17.87 31.73
N VAL A 18 20.59 18.94 31.96
CA VAL A 18 20.21 20.30 31.56
C VAL A 18 20.04 20.34 30.04
N ARG A 19 18.85 20.72 29.57
CA ARG A 19 18.57 20.90 28.14
C ARG A 19 19.54 21.94 27.56
N PRO A 20 20.12 21.72 26.36
CA PRO A 20 20.67 22.84 25.61
C PRO A 20 19.53 23.84 25.35
N ALA A 21 19.79 25.12 25.60
CA ALA A 21 18.76 26.14 25.41
C ALA A 21 18.44 26.26 23.90
N TRP A 22 17.21 25.94 23.54
CA TRP A 22 16.60 26.54 22.35
C TRP A 22 16.51 28.04 22.67
N ASP A 23 17.36 28.84 22.02
CA ASP A 23 17.26 30.29 22.07
C ASP A 23 15.97 30.66 21.33
N PRO A 24 14.91 31.16 21.99
CA PRO A 24 13.66 31.44 21.31
C PRO A 24 13.89 32.57 20.32
N GLU A 25 13.47 32.40 19.06
CA GLU A 25 13.20 33.55 18.18
C GLU A 25 12.32 34.51 19.01
N PRO A 26 12.76 35.75 19.31
CA PRO A 26 12.07 36.62 20.25
C PRO A 26 10.65 36.80 19.75
N ALA A 27 9.67 36.48 20.63
CA ALA A 27 8.27 36.28 20.27
C ALA A 27 7.85 37.34 19.24
N PRO A 28 7.56 36.94 17.99
CA PRO A 28 7.64 37.84 16.85
C PRO A 28 6.74 39.04 17.10
N VAL A 29 7.34 40.24 16.99
CA VAL A 29 6.62 41.51 17.12
C VAL A 29 5.34 41.37 16.30
N VAL A 30 4.19 41.63 16.92
CA VAL A 30 2.88 41.48 16.29
C VAL A 30 2.67 42.64 15.31
N VAL A 31 3.46 42.60 14.24
CA VAL A 31 3.18 43.24 12.98
C VAL A 31 1.91 42.56 12.48
N GLU A 32 0.81 43.32 12.43
CA GLU A 32 -0.39 42.84 11.75
C GLU A 32 0.03 42.48 10.31
N PRO A 33 -0.14 41.23 9.87
CA PRO A 33 0.32 40.81 8.56
C PRO A 33 -0.47 41.60 7.53
N ASP A 34 0.27 42.34 6.70
CA ASP A 34 -0.27 43.22 5.67
C ASP A 34 -1.44 42.54 4.92
N PRO A 35 -2.68 43.07 5.01
CA PRO A 35 -3.83 42.49 4.35
C PRO A 35 -3.73 42.54 2.81
N GLN A 36 -2.76 43.26 2.25
CA GLN A 36 -2.43 43.28 0.82
C GLN A 36 -1.32 42.28 0.44
N ARG A 37 -0.76 41.51 1.38
CA ARG A 37 0.27 40.51 1.09
C ARG A 37 -0.33 39.36 0.28
N ALA A 38 -0.21 39.47 -1.04
CA ALA A 38 -0.66 38.47 -2.00
C ALA A 38 -0.19 37.06 -1.61
N GLU A 39 -1.11 36.08 -1.68
CA GLU A 39 -0.78 34.70 -1.33
C GLU A 39 0.29 34.14 -2.27
N PRO A 40 1.17 33.24 -1.79
CA PRO A 40 2.12 32.56 -2.66
C PRO A 40 1.39 31.81 -3.77
N ILE A 41 1.86 31.97 -5.01
CA ILE A 41 1.40 31.14 -6.12
C ILE A 41 2.01 29.75 -5.92
N TRP A 42 1.20 28.82 -5.41
CA TRP A 42 1.60 27.44 -5.14
C TRP A 42 1.70 26.63 -6.44
N ASP A 43 2.86 26.03 -6.71
CA ASP A 43 3.06 25.23 -7.91
C ASP A 43 2.29 23.89 -7.89
N ARG A 44 1.34 23.75 -8.82
CA ARG A 44 0.51 22.55 -8.98
C ARG A 44 1.09 21.55 -10.00
N SER A 45 2.21 21.85 -10.66
CA SER A 45 2.77 21.03 -11.76
C SER A 45 3.04 19.57 -11.36
N ALA A 46 3.63 19.34 -10.18
CA ALA A 46 3.91 18.00 -9.64
C ALA A 46 2.66 17.17 -9.25
N TRP A 47 1.47 17.76 -9.40
CA TRP A 47 0.17 17.20 -9.03
C TRP A 47 -0.84 17.18 -10.19
N GLU A 48 -0.52 17.81 -11.32
CA GLU A 48 -1.36 17.77 -12.52
C GLU A 48 -1.45 16.34 -13.08
N GLY A 49 -2.61 15.96 -13.62
CA GLY A 49 -2.87 14.60 -14.13
C GLY A 49 -3.01 13.48 -13.08
N VAL A 50 -2.59 13.71 -11.82
CA VAL A 50 -2.56 12.67 -10.78
C VAL A 50 -3.95 12.16 -10.40
N PHE A 51 -4.86 13.06 -10.02
CA PHE A 51 -6.23 12.74 -9.61
C PHE A 51 -7.23 12.73 -10.77
N LYS A 52 -6.78 13.03 -12.00
CA LYS A 52 -7.57 12.94 -13.24
C LYS A 52 -7.89 11.45 -13.50
N PRO A 53 -9.16 11.08 -13.76
CA PRO A 53 -9.52 9.69 -14.03
C PRO A 53 -9.00 9.25 -15.40
N ALA A 54 -8.59 7.98 -15.56
CA ALA A 54 -8.00 7.48 -16.80
C ALA A 54 -8.88 7.72 -18.05
N ALA A 55 -10.20 7.62 -17.90
CA ALA A 55 -11.18 7.92 -18.96
C ALA A 55 -11.07 9.35 -19.54
N ALA A 56 -10.51 10.31 -18.81
CA ALA A 56 -10.31 11.70 -19.22
C ALA A 56 -8.99 11.95 -19.97
N LEU A 57 -8.10 10.95 -20.05
CA LEU A 57 -6.82 11.01 -20.75
C LEU A 57 -6.90 10.36 -22.12
N GLU A 58 -7.34 9.10 -22.15
CA GLU A 58 -7.58 8.35 -23.39
C GLU A 58 -8.58 9.06 -24.32
N ARG A 59 -9.39 9.97 -23.75
CA ARG A 59 -10.44 10.73 -24.42
C ARG A 59 -10.22 12.25 -24.25
N GLU A 60 -8.96 12.70 -24.25
CA GLU A 60 -8.52 14.12 -24.17
C GLU A 60 -9.26 15.09 -25.11
N ARG A 61 -9.83 14.58 -26.21
CA ARG A 61 -10.69 15.35 -27.10
C ARG A 61 -12.00 15.76 -26.39
N ARG A 62 -11.96 16.93 -25.78
CA ARG A 62 -13.10 17.67 -25.21
C ARG A 62 -14.35 17.59 -26.08
N VAL A 63 -15.47 17.20 -25.48
CA VAL A 63 -16.79 17.12 -26.12
C VAL A 63 -17.56 18.41 -25.82
N PRO A 64 -17.90 19.23 -26.82
CA PRO A 64 -18.55 20.51 -26.57
C PRO A 64 -20.02 20.34 -26.15
N TRP A 65 -20.41 21.06 -25.10
CA TRP A 65 -21.81 21.18 -24.69
C TRP A 65 -22.66 21.88 -25.77
N ARG A 66 -23.91 21.44 -25.93
CA ARG A 66 -24.90 22.04 -26.84
C ARG A 66 -26.24 22.18 -26.12
N ALA A 67 -26.93 23.29 -26.34
CA ALA A 67 -28.30 23.47 -25.86
C ALA A 67 -29.27 22.55 -26.62
N ASP A 68 -30.26 21.99 -25.92
CA ASP A 68 -31.45 21.36 -26.51
C ASP A 68 -32.70 21.60 -25.64
N ALA A 69 -33.85 21.05 -26.04
CA ALA A 69 -35.13 21.24 -25.34
C ALA A 69 -35.17 20.69 -23.89
N ARG A 70 -34.09 20.06 -23.41
CA ARG A 70 -33.93 19.49 -22.06
C ARG A 70 -32.69 20.04 -21.35
N GLY A 71 -32.34 21.30 -21.59
CA GLY A 71 -31.17 21.97 -21.03
C GLY A 71 -29.94 21.86 -21.94
N TYR A 72 -28.84 21.32 -21.42
CA TYR A 72 -27.57 21.21 -22.14
C TYR A 72 -27.11 19.76 -22.20
N ALA A 73 -26.56 19.35 -23.34
CA ALA A 73 -26.11 18.00 -23.60
C ALA A 73 -24.75 17.97 -24.32
N ALA A 74 -23.85 17.11 -23.85
CA ALA A 74 -22.64 16.69 -24.55
C ALA A 74 -22.82 15.23 -24.98
N ARG A 75 -22.80 14.98 -26.30
CA ARG A 75 -23.08 13.67 -26.91
C ARG A 75 -21.85 13.16 -27.64
N PHE A 76 -21.52 11.89 -27.42
CA PHE A 76 -20.38 11.20 -28.01
C PHE A 76 -20.61 9.68 -27.95
N GLU A 77 -19.67 8.91 -28.49
CA GLU A 77 -19.75 7.46 -28.56
C GLU A 77 -18.59 6.83 -27.78
N VAL A 78 -18.89 5.75 -27.06
CA VAL A 78 -17.94 4.90 -26.32
C VAL A 78 -18.30 3.46 -26.62
N ASP A 79 -17.35 2.67 -27.13
CA ASP A 79 -17.48 1.22 -27.34
C ASP A 79 -18.74 0.81 -28.14
N GLY A 80 -19.08 1.59 -29.17
CA GLY A 80 -20.29 1.40 -29.99
C GLY A 80 -21.60 1.87 -29.34
N ARG A 81 -21.53 2.67 -28.27
CA ARG A 81 -22.68 3.11 -27.46
C ARG A 81 -22.71 4.64 -27.37
N ALA A 82 -23.86 5.22 -27.71
CA ALA A 82 -24.09 6.64 -27.52
C ALA A 82 -24.26 6.98 -26.04
N LEU A 83 -23.36 7.81 -25.50
CA LEU A 83 -23.43 8.38 -24.15
C LEU A 83 -23.82 9.86 -24.27
N THR A 84 -24.69 10.31 -23.37
CA THR A 84 -25.00 11.74 -23.20
C THR A 84 -24.76 12.17 -21.76
N TRP A 85 -23.83 13.10 -21.54
CA TRP A 85 -23.85 13.93 -20.33
C TRP A 85 -24.87 15.04 -20.51
N ARG A 86 -25.69 15.30 -19.49
CA ARG A 86 -26.76 16.29 -19.52
C ARG A 86 -26.78 17.13 -18.26
N VAL A 87 -26.76 18.45 -18.40
CA VAL A 87 -27.04 19.42 -17.33
C VAL A 87 -28.40 20.06 -17.58
N ASP A 88 -29.28 19.97 -16.60
CA ASP A 88 -30.64 20.52 -16.64
C ASP A 88 -30.70 21.73 -15.68
N PRO A 89 -30.61 22.99 -16.16
CA PRO A 89 -30.35 24.20 -15.35
C PRO A 89 -31.59 24.69 -14.59
N ARG A 90 -32.10 23.84 -13.71
CA ARG A 90 -33.18 24.11 -12.77
C ARG A 90 -32.62 24.64 -11.45
N GLU A 91 -33.51 24.88 -10.51
CA GLU A 91 -33.16 25.08 -9.10
C GLU A 91 -32.42 23.86 -8.53
N GLY A 92 -31.35 24.12 -7.77
CA GLY A 92 -30.55 23.08 -7.11
C GLY A 92 -29.04 23.21 -7.29
N PHE A 93 -28.31 22.53 -6.40
CA PHE A 93 -26.84 22.54 -6.36
C PHE A 93 -26.21 21.97 -7.65
N PRO A 94 -25.16 22.59 -8.21
CA PRO A 94 -24.60 22.26 -9.54
C PRO A 94 -24.41 20.77 -9.84
N LEU A 95 -23.88 20.00 -8.88
CA LEU A 95 -23.60 18.58 -9.07
C LEU A 95 -24.90 17.75 -9.22
N ARG A 96 -26.02 18.15 -8.59
CA ARG A 96 -27.35 17.51 -8.74
C ARG A 96 -27.94 17.70 -10.14
N LEU A 97 -27.53 18.76 -10.85
CA LEU A 97 -28.06 19.12 -12.16
C LEU A 97 -27.47 18.25 -13.29
N LEU A 98 -26.31 17.63 -13.04
CA LEU A 98 -25.66 16.71 -13.98
C LEU A 98 -26.36 15.33 -13.96
N SER A 99 -26.52 14.75 -15.15
CA SER A 99 -27.02 13.38 -15.32
C SER A 99 -26.38 12.70 -16.53
N ILE A 100 -26.36 11.37 -16.47
CA ILE A 100 -25.80 10.47 -17.47
C ILE A 100 -26.96 9.76 -18.14
N GLU A 101 -27.04 9.79 -19.48
CA GLU A 101 -28.05 9.07 -20.25
C GLU A 101 -27.38 8.08 -21.20
N GLU A 102 -27.65 6.78 -21.01
CA GLU A 102 -27.09 5.69 -21.82
C GLU A 102 -28.14 4.58 -22.04
N GLN A 103 -28.37 4.20 -23.30
CA GLN A 103 -29.29 3.11 -23.72
C GLN A 103 -30.73 3.16 -23.15
N GLY A 104 -31.18 4.35 -22.71
CA GLY A 104 -32.49 4.58 -22.07
C GLY A 104 -32.48 4.53 -20.54
N THR A 105 -31.36 4.17 -19.92
CA THR A 105 -31.10 4.39 -18.50
C THR A 105 -30.74 5.87 -18.27
N ARG A 106 -31.21 6.46 -17.17
CA ARG A 106 -30.74 7.77 -16.69
C ARG A 106 -30.23 7.68 -15.25
N VAL A 107 -29.02 8.17 -15.02
CA VAL A 107 -28.34 8.23 -13.71
C VAL A 107 -28.09 9.67 -13.32
N VAL A 108 -28.23 10.00 -12.04
CA VAL A 108 -27.81 11.27 -11.44
C VAL A 108 -26.71 10.92 -10.43
N PRO A 109 -25.43 11.17 -10.75
CA PRO A 109 -24.30 10.62 -9.97
C PRO A 109 -24.17 11.25 -8.57
N CYS A 110 -24.68 12.48 -8.42
CA CYS A 110 -24.58 13.31 -7.23
C CYS A 110 -25.98 13.79 -6.81
N SER A 111 -26.96 12.88 -6.73
CA SER A 111 -28.39 13.24 -6.61
C SER A 111 -28.71 14.04 -5.35
N ASN A 112 -27.87 13.95 -4.31
CA ASN A 112 -27.97 14.66 -3.04
C ASN A 112 -26.71 15.48 -2.70
N ALA A 113 -26.04 16.05 -3.69
CA ALA A 113 -24.98 17.02 -3.41
C ALA A 113 -25.55 18.32 -2.80
N TYR A 114 -24.93 18.83 -1.75
CA TYR A 114 -25.38 20.02 -1.02
C TYR A 114 -24.20 20.79 -0.42
N GLN A 115 -24.42 22.07 -0.12
CA GLN A 115 -23.63 22.85 0.83
C GLN A 115 -24.47 23.06 2.10
N SER A 116 -23.88 23.07 3.30
CA SER A 116 -24.60 23.19 4.58
C SER A 116 -23.71 23.76 5.69
N PRO A 117 -24.07 24.90 6.31
CA PRO A 117 -24.95 25.95 5.76
C PRO A 117 -24.38 26.52 4.44
N PRO A 118 -25.15 27.23 3.59
CA PRO A 118 -26.52 27.72 3.81
C PRO A 118 -27.56 26.97 2.92
N ALA A 119 -28.65 27.63 2.54
CA ALA A 119 -29.70 27.09 1.67
C ALA A 119 -29.19 26.61 0.29
N PRO A 120 -29.82 25.60 -0.34
CA PRO A 120 -29.45 25.15 -1.68
C PRO A 120 -29.55 26.32 -2.67
N PRO A 121 -28.59 26.45 -3.62
CA PRO A 121 -28.61 27.55 -4.56
C PRO A 121 -29.85 27.43 -5.46
N GLY A 122 -30.49 28.57 -5.70
CA GLY A 122 -31.71 28.69 -6.50
C GLY A 122 -31.51 28.31 -7.97
N LYS A 123 -32.39 28.78 -8.84
CA LYS A 123 -32.15 28.64 -10.29
C LYS A 123 -30.89 29.44 -10.70
N PRO A 124 -30.03 28.95 -11.61
CA PRO A 124 -28.96 29.74 -12.20
C PRO A 124 -29.50 31.05 -12.80
N ARG A 125 -28.90 32.18 -12.42
CA ARG A 125 -29.22 33.53 -12.92
C ARG A 125 -28.78 33.70 -14.37
N LYS A 126 -27.71 33.01 -14.75
CA LYS A 126 -27.06 33.06 -16.06
C LYS A 126 -26.56 31.66 -16.41
N THR A 127 -26.61 31.34 -17.70
CA THR A 127 -26.00 30.14 -18.27
C THR A 127 -25.36 30.52 -19.60
N GLU A 128 -24.10 30.15 -19.79
CA GLU A 128 -23.33 30.46 -21.00
C GLU A 128 -22.55 29.23 -21.51
N LEU A 129 -22.26 29.24 -22.81
CA LEU A 129 -21.35 28.27 -23.44
C LEU A 129 -20.05 29.00 -23.78
N ASP A 130 -18.99 28.67 -23.04
CA ASP A 130 -17.68 29.31 -23.13
C ASP A 130 -16.68 28.31 -23.74
N ASP A 131 -16.26 28.54 -24.98
CA ASP A 131 -15.33 27.65 -25.72
C ASP A 131 -15.81 26.17 -25.79
N GLY A 132 -17.10 25.92 -25.56
CA GLY A 132 -17.72 24.58 -25.47
C GLY A 132 -17.73 23.96 -24.07
N ARG A 133 -17.25 24.65 -23.02
CA ARG A 133 -17.65 24.40 -21.62
C ARG A 133 -19.07 24.93 -21.40
N LEU A 134 -19.77 24.38 -20.43
CA LEU A 134 -20.99 24.97 -19.88
C LEU A 134 -20.62 25.71 -18.60
N VAL A 135 -21.09 26.95 -18.44
CA VAL A 135 -20.93 27.72 -17.20
C VAL A 135 -22.30 28.14 -16.67
N LEU A 136 -22.55 27.85 -15.40
CA LEU A 136 -23.68 28.35 -14.62
C LEU A 136 -23.18 29.41 -13.63
N GLU A 137 -23.94 30.47 -13.45
CA GLU A 137 -23.78 31.41 -12.34
C GLU A 137 -25.10 31.51 -11.58
N TYR A 138 -25.02 31.75 -10.27
CA TYR A 138 -26.16 31.87 -9.35
C TYR A 138 -26.09 33.21 -8.62
N ASP A 139 -27.23 33.68 -8.08
CA ASP A 139 -27.30 34.97 -7.37
C ASP A 139 -26.55 34.97 -6.02
N SER A 140 -26.21 33.79 -5.49
CA SER A 140 -25.30 33.62 -4.34
C SER A 140 -23.82 33.87 -4.66
N GLY A 141 -23.47 34.25 -5.89
CA GLY A 141 -22.09 34.36 -6.35
C GLY A 141 -21.42 33.01 -6.68
N LEU A 142 -22.09 31.88 -6.42
CA LEU A 142 -21.65 30.56 -6.86
C LEU A 142 -21.58 30.50 -8.39
N ARG A 143 -20.50 29.93 -8.90
CA ARG A 143 -20.25 29.61 -10.30
C ARG A 143 -19.88 28.14 -10.43
N ALA A 144 -20.39 27.49 -11.46
CA ALA A 144 -20.03 26.11 -11.80
C ALA A 144 -19.68 25.99 -13.29
N ARG A 145 -18.52 25.40 -13.60
CA ARG A 145 -18.02 25.16 -14.97
C ARG A 145 -17.93 23.66 -15.21
N TYR A 146 -18.54 23.18 -16.28
CA TYR A 146 -18.55 21.77 -16.68
C TYR A 146 -17.74 21.57 -17.97
N GLU A 147 -16.75 20.68 -17.93
CA GLU A 147 -15.93 20.30 -19.07
C GLU A 147 -15.96 18.78 -19.28
N VAL A 148 -16.32 18.33 -20.47
CA VAL A 148 -16.49 16.90 -20.79
C VAL A 148 -15.27 16.40 -21.54
N LEU A 149 -14.53 15.47 -20.94
CA LEU A 149 -13.38 14.79 -21.50
C LEU A 149 -13.77 13.34 -21.78
N GLY A 150 -14.59 13.16 -22.83
CA GLY A 150 -15.25 11.90 -23.16
C GLY A 150 -16.07 11.35 -21.99
N ALA A 151 -15.68 10.17 -21.50
CA ALA A 151 -16.39 9.42 -20.47
C ALA A 151 -16.13 9.92 -19.02
N ALA A 152 -15.59 11.14 -18.90
CA ALA A 152 -15.49 11.88 -17.64
C ALA A 152 -15.92 13.35 -17.81
N VAL A 153 -16.36 13.95 -16.71
CA VAL A 153 -16.64 15.38 -16.57
C VAL A 153 -15.82 15.94 -15.44
N LEU A 154 -15.12 17.05 -15.71
CA LEU A 154 -14.63 17.96 -14.69
C LEU A 154 -15.73 18.98 -14.38
N VAL A 155 -16.09 19.10 -13.11
CA VAL A 155 -16.91 20.20 -12.60
C VAL A 155 -16.03 21.07 -11.70
N GLU A 156 -15.77 22.30 -12.12
CA GLU A 156 -15.10 23.30 -11.28
C GLU A 156 -16.17 24.15 -10.58
N LEU A 157 -16.07 24.28 -9.25
CA LEU A 157 -16.94 25.10 -8.43
C LEU A 157 -16.14 26.30 -7.92
N GLU A 158 -16.67 27.52 -8.04
CA GLU A 158 -16.07 28.78 -7.55
C GLU A 158 -17.16 29.55 -6.80
N GLY A 159 -16.96 29.82 -5.51
CA GLY A 159 -17.84 30.67 -4.69
C GLY A 159 -17.57 32.17 -4.86
N PRO A 160 -18.28 33.04 -4.12
CA PRO A 160 -17.88 34.43 -3.98
C PRO A 160 -16.44 34.53 -3.47
N ARG A 161 -15.66 35.47 -4.03
CA ARG A 161 -14.22 35.60 -3.76
C ARG A 161 -13.90 36.28 -2.43
N GLU A 162 -14.85 37.03 -1.90
CA GLU A 162 -14.85 37.50 -0.52
C GLU A 162 -15.18 36.30 0.37
N GLY A 163 -14.20 35.83 1.14
CA GLY A 163 -14.33 34.66 2.00
C GLY A 163 -15.35 34.86 3.12
N GLY A 164 -15.89 33.75 3.62
CA GLY A 164 -16.94 33.77 4.64
C GLY A 164 -16.41 33.94 6.07
N HIS A 165 -17.35 34.06 7.01
CA HIS A 165 -17.14 33.90 8.45
C HIS A 165 -17.91 32.70 9.03
N GLU A 166 -18.67 31.98 8.19
CA GLU A 166 -19.50 30.84 8.55
C GLU A 166 -18.87 29.57 7.98
N GLU A 167 -18.55 28.60 8.83
CA GLU A 167 -18.00 27.29 8.42
C GLU A 167 -19.05 26.47 7.67
N PHE A 168 -18.64 25.66 6.70
CA PHE A 168 -19.59 24.86 5.92
C PHE A 168 -19.07 23.47 5.49
N GLU A 169 -20.01 22.55 5.35
CA GLU A 169 -19.81 21.23 4.72
C GLU A 169 -20.30 21.28 3.26
N LEU A 170 -19.51 20.76 2.32
CA LEU A 170 -19.93 20.41 0.97
C LEU A 170 -19.94 18.89 0.82
N SER A 171 -21.12 18.33 0.64
CA SER A 171 -21.33 16.91 0.31
C SER A 171 -21.38 16.73 -1.19
N LEU A 172 -20.56 15.83 -1.74
CA LEU A 172 -20.62 15.46 -3.16
C LEU A 172 -21.83 14.55 -3.50
N GLY A 173 -22.59 14.14 -2.47
CA GLY A 173 -23.87 13.43 -2.60
C GLY A 173 -23.77 11.96 -2.98
N GLY A 174 -24.84 11.19 -2.69
CA GLY A 174 -24.97 9.81 -3.15
C GLY A 174 -25.69 9.67 -4.50
N LEU A 175 -26.00 8.42 -4.83
CA LEU A 175 -26.69 7.97 -6.03
C LEU A 175 -28.06 7.37 -5.66
N VAL A 176 -29.16 7.99 -6.07
CA VAL A 176 -30.50 7.36 -6.02
C VAL A 176 -30.67 6.38 -7.21
N ARG A 177 -31.23 5.20 -6.94
CA ARG A 177 -31.46 4.14 -7.94
C ARG A 177 -32.46 4.59 -9.03
N GLY A 178 -31.93 5.00 -10.18
CA GLY A 178 -32.73 5.47 -11.32
C GLY A 178 -33.43 4.36 -12.13
N PRO A 179 -34.43 4.72 -12.97
CA PRO A 179 -35.02 3.79 -13.93
C PRO A 179 -33.98 3.18 -14.87
N GLY A 180 -34.05 1.86 -15.05
CA GLY A 180 -33.08 1.08 -15.82
C GLY A 180 -31.95 0.46 -14.98
N VAL A 181 -31.76 0.85 -13.71
CA VAL A 181 -30.75 0.24 -12.82
C VAL A 181 -31.31 -1.04 -12.17
N THR A 182 -30.75 -2.20 -12.54
CA THR A 182 -31.16 -3.54 -12.05
C THR A 182 -30.42 -3.96 -10.77
N ARG A 183 -29.17 -3.54 -10.60
CA ARG A 183 -28.31 -3.83 -9.43
C ARG A 183 -27.45 -2.61 -9.10
N MET A 184 -27.02 -2.48 -7.84
CA MET A 184 -26.10 -1.44 -7.40
C MET A 184 -25.26 -1.99 -6.25
N SER A 185 -23.94 -1.79 -6.30
CA SER A 185 -22.96 -2.15 -5.27
C SER A 185 -21.83 -1.10 -5.22
N ALA A 186 -21.04 -1.07 -4.15
CA ALA A 186 -19.91 -0.15 -3.98
C ALA A 186 -18.65 -0.95 -3.72
N HIS A 187 -17.53 -0.49 -4.27
CA HIS A 187 -16.25 -1.20 -4.22
C HIS A 187 -15.11 -0.24 -3.90
N THR A 188 -14.18 -0.68 -3.05
CA THR A 188 -12.94 0.01 -2.64
C THR A 188 -11.73 -0.69 -3.26
N ALA A 189 -11.76 -0.82 -4.59
CA ALA A 189 -10.88 -1.66 -5.40
C ALA A 189 -9.38 -1.24 -5.47
N TYR A 190 -8.92 -0.43 -4.53
CA TYR A 190 -7.51 -0.11 -4.29
C TYR A 190 -7.26 0.30 -2.81
N GLY A 191 -8.16 -0.05 -1.88
CA GLY A 191 -8.15 0.46 -0.50
C GLY A 191 -9.26 1.48 -0.24
N CYS A 192 -9.52 1.74 1.04
CA CYS A 192 -10.80 2.29 1.52
C CYS A 192 -10.80 3.79 1.86
N ASP A 193 -9.68 4.49 1.65
CA ASP A 193 -9.42 5.78 2.32
C ASP A 193 -9.66 7.03 1.44
N ASP A 194 -10.14 6.88 0.19
CA ASP A 194 -10.30 7.98 -0.79
C ASP A 194 -11.75 8.15 -1.30
N ALA A 195 -12.21 7.27 -2.19
CA ALA A 195 -13.62 7.21 -2.60
C ALA A 195 -13.95 5.82 -3.14
N ALA A 196 -15.18 5.36 -2.87
CA ALA A 196 -15.70 4.14 -3.47
C ALA A 196 -15.97 4.33 -4.98
N VAL A 197 -16.07 3.21 -5.69
CA VAL A 197 -16.66 3.16 -7.03
C VAL A 197 -18.00 2.46 -6.95
N ALA A 198 -19.06 3.10 -7.41
CA ALA A 198 -20.36 2.45 -7.56
C ALA A 198 -20.36 1.56 -8.81
N CYS A 199 -20.71 0.28 -8.66
CA CYS A 199 -20.96 -0.66 -9.75
C CYS A 199 -22.47 -0.82 -9.97
N LEU A 200 -22.96 -0.34 -11.12
CA LEU A 200 -24.37 -0.36 -11.50
C LEU A 200 -24.61 -1.46 -12.53
N GLY A 201 -25.52 -2.38 -12.25
CA GLY A 201 -26.09 -3.26 -13.26
C GLY A 201 -27.20 -2.52 -14.01
N LEU A 202 -27.13 -2.47 -15.34
CA LEU A 202 -28.13 -1.81 -16.19
C LEU A 202 -29.01 -2.84 -16.93
N GLN A 203 -30.31 -2.56 -17.01
CA GLN A 203 -31.29 -3.35 -17.77
C GLN A 203 -30.96 -3.40 -19.27
N ARG A 204 -30.29 -2.37 -19.77
CA ARG A 204 -29.70 -2.27 -21.11
C ARG A 204 -28.34 -1.61 -20.96
N GLY A 205 -27.26 -2.32 -21.32
CA GLY A 205 -25.89 -1.81 -21.29
C GLY A 205 -24.86 -2.68 -20.57
N GLY A 206 -25.30 -3.61 -19.70
CA GLY A 206 -24.41 -4.42 -18.86
C GLY A 206 -24.07 -3.72 -17.53
N ALA A 207 -22.87 -3.96 -16.98
CA ALA A 207 -22.40 -3.25 -15.79
C ALA A 207 -21.71 -1.91 -16.16
N ARG A 208 -21.80 -0.92 -15.28
CA ARG A 208 -21.04 0.34 -15.36
C ARG A 208 -20.41 0.67 -14.02
N PHE A 209 -19.28 1.35 -14.08
CA PHE A 209 -18.54 1.86 -12.93
C PHE A 209 -18.65 3.38 -12.90
N LEU A 210 -18.87 3.94 -11.72
CA LEU A 210 -19.04 5.37 -11.48
C LEU A 210 -18.18 5.81 -10.29
N SER A 211 -17.40 6.87 -10.47
CA SER A 211 -16.66 7.53 -9.39
C SER A 211 -16.99 9.02 -9.32
N VAL A 212 -17.03 9.57 -8.11
CA VAL A 212 -17.10 11.02 -7.85
C VAL A 212 -16.01 11.37 -6.84
N ARG A 213 -14.99 12.13 -7.25
CA ARG A 213 -13.84 12.53 -6.41
C ARG A 213 -13.54 14.02 -6.50
N VAL A 214 -13.03 14.61 -5.43
CA VAL A 214 -12.34 15.91 -5.46
C VAL A 214 -10.87 15.74 -5.85
N ASP A 215 -10.26 16.78 -6.41
CA ASP A 215 -8.80 16.90 -6.51
C ASP A 215 -8.25 17.64 -5.25
N PRO A 216 -7.56 16.95 -4.32
CA PRO A 216 -7.08 17.54 -3.07
C PRO A 216 -5.99 18.61 -3.27
N THR A 217 -5.43 18.71 -4.47
CA THR A 217 -4.37 19.69 -4.80
C THR A 217 -4.94 20.98 -5.39
N TRP A 218 -6.21 20.94 -5.79
CA TRP A 218 -6.99 22.11 -6.21
C TRP A 218 -8.04 22.56 -5.19
N SER A 219 -8.42 21.69 -4.25
CA SER A 219 -9.41 21.99 -3.19
C SER A 219 -8.99 23.13 -2.26
N ASN A 220 -9.98 23.95 -1.86
CA ASN A 220 -9.87 24.95 -0.79
C ASN A 220 -10.38 24.43 0.58
N ALA A 221 -10.81 23.17 0.68
CA ALA A 221 -11.30 22.58 1.91
C ALA A 221 -10.17 22.32 2.92
N SER A 222 -10.46 22.56 4.20
CA SER A 222 -9.57 22.27 5.34
C SER A 222 -9.52 20.77 5.66
N LEU A 223 -10.55 20.01 5.28
CA LEU A 223 -10.62 18.56 5.46
C LEU A 223 -11.42 17.90 4.33
N ILE A 224 -10.95 16.73 3.87
CA ILE A 224 -11.67 15.85 2.94
C ILE A 224 -11.93 14.54 3.69
N VAL A 225 -13.18 14.08 3.73
CA VAL A 225 -13.59 12.85 4.43
C VAL A 225 -14.28 11.90 3.45
N PRO A 226 -13.81 10.65 3.27
CA PRO A 226 -14.55 9.64 2.50
C PRO A 226 -15.87 9.27 3.21
N ARG A 227 -16.99 9.13 2.49
CA ARG A 227 -18.19 8.47 3.07
C ARG A 227 -17.98 6.95 3.09
N ARG A 228 -18.51 6.26 4.10
CA ARG A 228 -18.53 4.77 4.15
C ARG A 228 -19.11 4.20 2.84
N PRO A 229 -18.37 3.35 2.10
CA PRO A 229 -18.81 2.78 0.82
C PRO A 229 -20.18 2.11 0.92
N GLY A 230 -21.10 2.46 0.02
CA GLY A 230 -22.39 1.79 -0.14
C GLY A 230 -23.38 1.96 1.01
N ALA A 231 -23.04 2.75 2.04
CA ALA A 231 -23.99 3.11 3.09
C ALA A 231 -25.17 3.93 2.52
N SER A 232 -26.35 3.78 3.12
CA SER A 232 -27.50 4.64 2.82
C SER A 232 -27.29 6.04 3.41
N GLY A 233 -27.48 7.07 2.59
CA GLY A 233 -27.61 8.44 3.05
C GLY A 233 -29.01 8.75 3.61
N PRO A 234 -29.24 10.00 4.06
CA PRO A 234 -30.47 10.39 4.77
C PRO A 234 -31.76 10.19 3.98
N ASP A 235 -31.73 10.32 2.65
CA ASP A 235 -32.90 10.15 1.77
C ASP A 235 -32.95 8.75 1.12
N GLY A 236 -32.10 7.83 1.58
CA GLY A 236 -31.94 6.49 0.99
C GLY A 236 -31.10 6.46 -0.30
N GLU A 237 -30.30 7.50 -0.54
CA GLU A 237 -29.29 7.49 -1.61
C GLU A 237 -28.11 6.56 -1.27
N PHE A 238 -27.45 6.02 -2.29
CA PHE A 238 -26.31 5.13 -2.14
C PHE A 238 -25.00 5.95 -2.11
N LEU A 239 -24.27 5.93 -0.99
CA LEU A 239 -23.08 6.75 -0.81
C LEU A 239 -21.85 6.14 -1.50
N HIS A 240 -21.17 6.94 -2.33
CA HIS A 240 -19.99 6.53 -3.11
C HIS A 240 -18.97 7.68 -3.29
N SER A 241 -19.08 8.75 -2.50
CA SER A 241 -18.38 10.02 -2.71
C SER A 241 -17.84 10.61 -1.40
N GLN A 242 -17.34 11.85 -1.44
CA GLN A 242 -16.63 12.51 -0.35
C GLN A 242 -17.44 13.65 0.30
N ILE A 243 -17.02 14.02 1.50
CA ILE A 243 -17.34 15.26 2.22
C ILE A 243 -16.13 16.19 2.12
N LEU A 244 -16.39 17.49 1.99
CA LEU A 244 -15.40 18.56 2.04
C LEU A 244 -15.82 19.51 3.17
N ARG A 245 -14.94 19.83 4.12
CA ARG A 245 -15.22 20.79 5.20
C ARG A 245 -14.36 22.04 5.09
N TYR A 246 -15.01 23.18 5.27
CA TYR A 246 -14.43 24.51 5.24
C TYR A 246 -14.41 25.05 6.68
N GLU A 247 -13.34 24.71 7.40
CA GLU A 247 -13.06 25.13 8.78
C GLU A 247 -12.46 26.55 8.77
N ALA A 248 -12.74 27.36 9.78
CA ALA A 248 -12.27 28.75 9.88
C ALA A 248 -10.79 28.85 10.30
N ASP A 249 -10.10 29.91 9.86
CA ASP A 249 -8.79 30.24 10.43
C ASP A 249 -8.90 30.78 11.86
N THR A 250 -7.78 30.94 12.56
CA THR A 250 -7.71 31.50 13.93
C THR A 250 -8.07 33.01 14.02
N ARG A 251 -8.72 33.57 12.99
CA ARG A 251 -9.38 34.89 12.97
C ARG A 251 -10.85 34.79 12.57
N GLY A 252 -11.41 33.59 12.52
CA GLY A 252 -12.80 33.32 12.13
C GLY A 252 -13.07 33.53 10.63
N ARG A 253 -12.06 33.40 9.75
CA ARG A 253 -12.22 33.56 8.29
C ARG A 253 -12.22 32.20 7.61
N VAL A 254 -13.21 31.96 6.76
CA VAL A 254 -13.41 30.70 6.04
C VAL A 254 -12.99 30.89 4.58
N ARG A 255 -12.28 29.89 4.02
CA ARG A 255 -11.85 29.91 2.62
C ARG A 255 -13.08 30.03 1.68
N PRO A 256 -12.99 30.81 0.59
CA PRO A 256 -14.05 30.80 -0.41
C PRO A 256 -14.09 29.42 -1.08
N LEU A 257 -15.31 28.90 -1.34
CA LEU A 257 -15.51 27.62 -2.02
C LEU A 257 -14.71 27.59 -3.33
N TYR A 258 -13.81 26.62 -3.47
CA TYR A 258 -13.12 26.36 -4.73
C TYR A 258 -12.76 24.88 -4.84
N GLU A 259 -13.35 24.18 -5.81
CA GLU A 259 -13.22 22.74 -5.96
C GLU A 259 -13.10 22.31 -7.42
N ARG A 260 -12.41 21.18 -7.63
CA ARG A 260 -12.42 20.43 -8.89
C ARG A 260 -12.93 19.03 -8.62
N VAL A 261 -14.13 18.73 -9.11
CA VAL A 261 -14.80 17.45 -8.91
C VAL A 261 -14.75 16.66 -10.21
N TRP A 262 -14.10 15.50 -10.18
CA TRP A 262 -14.03 14.54 -11.27
C TRP A 262 -15.17 13.53 -11.15
N ILE A 263 -15.98 13.42 -12.22
CA ILE A 263 -17.09 12.48 -12.33
C ILE A 263 -16.84 11.60 -13.56
N ALA A 264 -16.61 10.30 -13.37
CA ALA A 264 -16.26 9.38 -14.46
C ALA A 264 -17.19 8.18 -14.54
N TRP A 265 -17.47 7.69 -15.76
CA TRP A 265 -18.41 6.62 -16.04
C TRP A 265 -17.89 5.71 -17.16
N SER A 266 -17.71 4.42 -16.91
CA SER A 266 -17.24 3.48 -17.95
C SER A 266 -17.78 2.06 -17.76
N GLY A 267 -17.60 1.23 -18.80
CA GLY A 267 -17.81 -0.22 -18.72
C GLY A 267 -16.69 -0.95 -17.97
N GLU A 268 -15.50 -0.36 -17.92
CA GLU A 268 -14.34 -0.89 -17.20
C GLU A 268 -14.06 -0.10 -15.91
N LEU A 269 -13.51 -0.77 -14.90
CA LEU A 269 -13.28 -0.16 -13.58
C LEU A 269 -12.11 0.83 -13.56
N LEU A 270 -11.00 0.50 -14.24
CA LEU A 270 -9.76 1.30 -14.19
C LEU A 270 -9.93 2.68 -14.84
N ASP A 271 -10.81 2.81 -15.84
CA ASP A 271 -11.25 4.07 -16.46
C ASP A 271 -11.67 5.13 -15.43
N VAL A 272 -12.34 4.71 -14.34
CA VAL A 272 -12.90 5.58 -13.30
C VAL A 272 -12.02 5.66 -12.05
N LEU A 273 -10.77 5.21 -12.14
CA LEU A 273 -9.77 5.37 -11.10
C LEU A 273 -8.72 6.44 -11.48
N PRO A 274 -8.02 7.05 -10.51
CA PRO A 274 -6.98 8.06 -10.77
C PRO A 274 -5.90 7.51 -11.71
N ALA A 275 -5.55 8.28 -12.74
CA ALA A 275 -4.58 7.84 -13.74
C ALA A 275 -3.14 7.76 -13.21
N LEU A 276 -2.82 8.59 -12.21
CA LEU A 276 -1.51 8.77 -11.60
C LEU A 276 -0.42 9.10 -12.62
N GLU A 277 -0.64 10.15 -13.43
CA GLU A 277 0.37 10.65 -14.37
C GLU A 277 1.55 11.28 -13.63
N ARG A 278 2.62 10.51 -13.46
CA ARG A 278 3.87 10.93 -12.83
C ARG A 278 5.00 9.93 -13.15
N PRO A 279 6.28 10.35 -13.05
CA PRO A 279 7.40 9.44 -13.15
C PRO A 279 7.46 8.46 -11.96
N ALA A 280 8.24 7.40 -12.12
CA ALA A 280 8.68 6.57 -11.00
C ALA A 280 9.55 7.38 -10.02
N SER A 281 9.47 7.05 -8.73
CA SER A 281 10.25 7.74 -7.70
C SER A 281 11.76 7.50 -7.88
N PRO A 282 12.63 8.50 -7.60
CA PRO A 282 14.05 8.42 -7.97
C PRO A 282 14.81 7.24 -7.34
N GLY A 283 14.42 6.80 -6.15
CA GLY A 283 15.02 5.65 -5.46
C GLY A 283 14.32 4.31 -5.75
N ARG A 284 13.23 4.27 -6.54
CA ARG A 284 12.43 3.05 -6.79
C ARG A 284 13.29 1.85 -7.19
N ALA A 285 14.30 2.05 -8.06
CA ALA A 285 15.17 0.97 -8.53
C ALA A 285 16.02 0.34 -7.39
N GLN A 286 16.49 1.16 -6.44
CA GLN A 286 17.23 0.68 -5.26
C GLN A 286 16.29 0.02 -4.23
N ALA A 287 15.01 0.41 -4.23
CA ALA A 287 13.98 -0.12 -3.34
C ALA A 287 13.42 -1.51 -3.74
N ILE A 288 13.80 -2.09 -4.90
CA ILE A 288 13.39 -3.44 -5.30
C ILE A 288 14.20 -4.48 -4.51
N ARG A 289 13.74 -4.73 -3.28
CA ARG A 289 14.37 -5.59 -2.26
C ARG A 289 13.29 -6.28 -1.43
N GLY A 290 13.68 -7.28 -0.64
CA GLY A 290 12.89 -7.71 0.51
C GLY A 290 13.08 -6.76 1.70
N TYR A 291 12.18 -6.80 2.69
CA TYR A 291 12.20 -5.87 3.82
C TYR A 291 12.06 -6.58 5.17
N LEU A 292 13.01 -6.33 6.08
CA LEU A 292 13.00 -6.82 7.47
C LEU A 292 12.74 -5.66 8.43
N SER A 293 11.51 -5.58 8.93
CA SER A 293 11.13 -4.65 10.00
C SER A 293 11.50 -5.23 11.37
N LEU A 294 12.44 -4.58 12.05
CA LEU A 294 12.77 -4.83 13.46
C LEU A 294 11.90 -3.93 14.34
N HIS A 295 10.82 -4.51 14.88
CA HIS A 295 9.75 -3.81 15.58
C HIS A 295 9.78 -4.16 17.09
N LEU A 296 10.06 -3.17 17.94
CA LEU A 296 10.22 -3.30 19.40
C LEU A 296 11.43 -4.08 20.02
N PRO A 297 12.42 -4.70 19.32
CA PRO A 297 13.58 -5.29 20.00
C PRO A 297 14.49 -4.23 20.65
N ASP A 298 15.35 -4.64 21.59
CA ASP A 298 16.53 -3.88 21.99
C ASP A 298 17.69 -4.06 20.98
N PHE A 299 18.81 -3.36 21.18
CA PHE A 299 19.91 -3.36 20.21
C PHE A 299 20.70 -4.69 20.22
N ALA A 300 20.81 -5.38 21.36
CA ALA A 300 21.52 -6.67 21.45
C ALA A 300 20.71 -7.83 20.85
N LEU A 301 19.38 -7.81 20.98
CA LEU A 301 18.46 -8.67 20.24
C LEU A 301 18.52 -8.38 18.74
N SER A 302 18.46 -7.12 18.34
CA SER A 302 18.53 -6.69 16.93
C SER A 302 19.83 -7.15 16.25
N GLU A 303 20.97 -6.91 16.88
CA GLU A 303 22.28 -7.32 16.34
C GLU A 303 22.36 -8.84 16.14
N ARG A 304 21.93 -9.61 17.15
CA ARG A 304 21.93 -11.06 17.09
C ARG A 304 21.04 -11.58 15.96
N VAL A 305 19.81 -11.07 15.85
CA VAL A 305 18.84 -11.49 14.82
C VAL A 305 19.38 -11.22 13.42
N LEU A 306 20.03 -10.08 13.19
CA LEU A 306 20.66 -9.76 11.89
C LEU A 306 21.78 -10.73 11.52
N ARG A 307 22.61 -11.12 12.49
CA ARG A 307 23.64 -12.16 12.31
C ARG A 307 22.99 -13.52 12.00
N GLU A 308 21.98 -13.92 12.76
CA GLU A 308 21.27 -15.20 12.62
C GLU A 308 20.56 -15.34 11.27
N VAL A 309 19.77 -14.35 10.82
CA VAL A 309 19.09 -14.44 9.51
C VAL A 309 20.09 -14.48 8.33
N SER A 310 21.23 -13.77 8.44
CA SER A 310 22.28 -13.81 7.41
C SER A 310 23.00 -15.17 7.37
N ALA A 311 23.22 -15.79 8.54
CA ALA A 311 23.72 -17.17 8.63
C ALA A 311 22.73 -18.19 8.05
N LEU A 312 21.42 -17.93 8.16
CA LEU A 312 20.33 -18.71 7.55
C LEU A 312 20.12 -18.42 6.05
N GLY A 313 21.07 -17.73 5.42
CA GLY A 313 21.12 -17.56 3.97
C GLY A 313 20.25 -16.43 3.41
N VAL A 314 19.60 -15.63 4.26
CA VAL A 314 18.85 -14.43 3.83
C VAL A 314 19.80 -13.41 3.21
N ARG A 315 19.43 -12.88 2.04
CA ARG A 315 20.21 -11.91 1.27
C ARG A 315 19.35 -10.76 0.75
N ASP A 316 19.99 -9.63 0.48
CA ASP A 316 19.39 -8.47 -0.18
C ASP A 316 18.05 -8.00 0.40
N VAL A 317 17.94 -8.01 1.73
CA VAL A 317 16.87 -7.30 2.44
C VAL A 317 17.35 -5.91 2.84
N ALA A 318 16.45 -4.94 2.90
CA ALA A 318 16.64 -3.71 3.65
C ALA A 318 16.09 -3.88 5.07
N VAL A 319 16.72 -3.25 6.05
CA VAL A 319 16.34 -3.29 7.46
C VAL A 319 15.68 -1.97 7.86
N TRP A 320 14.48 -2.04 8.43
CA TRP A 320 13.81 -0.91 9.06
C TRP A 320 13.81 -1.11 10.56
N MET A 321 14.46 -0.21 11.31
CA MET A 321 14.50 -0.30 12.77
C MET A 321 13.53 0.71 13.40
N HIS A 322 12.41 0.20 13.92
CA HIS A 322 11.32 1.02 14.46
C HIS A 322 11.66 1.65 15.80
N LYS A 323 12.27 0.87 16.71
CA LYS A 323 12.59 1.29 18.08
C LYS A 323 14.06 1.61 18.23
N TRP A 324 14.39 2.90 18.36
CA TRP A 324 15.76 3.39 18.61
C TRP A 324 15.83 4.74 19.33
N GLN A 325 14.73 5.50 19.30
CA GLN A 325 14.61 6.90 19.72
C GLN A 325 14.87 7.05 21.23
N ARG A 326 15.56 8.13 21.60
CA ARG A 326 16.06 8.42 22.97
C ARG A 326 15.04 8.21 24.08
N ASP A 327 13.86 8.80 23.92
CA ASP A 327 12.87 8.97 25.01
C ASP A 327 11.77 7.89 24.98
N GLY A 328 11.91 6.88 24.11
CA GLY A 328 10.96 5.79 23.90
C GLY A 328 10.48 5.66 22.45
N TYR A 329 9.85 4.52 22.11
CA TYR A 329 9.19 4.37 20.81
C TYR A 329 8.02 5.36 20.71
N ASP A 330 7.88 5.99 19.56
CA ASP A 330 6.98 7.13 19.29
C ASP A 330 7.05 8.28 20.30
N ARG A 331 8.27 8.62 20.73
CA ARG A 331 8.56 9.75 21.63
C ARG A 331 9.75 10.57 21.17
N GLY A 332 9.72 11.86 21.52
CA GLY A 332 10.79 12.81 21.17
C GLY A 332 10.75 13.33 19.72
N TYR A 333 9.68 13.11 18.96
CA TYR A 333 9.55 13.73 17.64
C TYR A 333 9.38 15.26 17.76
N PRO A 334 10.02 16.07 16.89
CA PRO A 334 10.78 15.69 15.71
C PRO A 334 12.32 15.76 15.85
N SER A 335 12.88 16.07 17.03
CA SER A 335 14.34 16.25 17.20
C SER A 335 14.94 15.69 18.49
N ALA A 336 14.14 15.42 19.51
CA ALA A 336 14.51 14.72 20.74
C ALA A 336 14.76 13.20 20.57
N VAL A 337 14.75 12.67 19.35
CA VAL A 337 14.99 11.24 19.07
C VAL A 337 16.44 10.78 19.24
N PHE A 338 17.42 11.68 19.24
CA PHE A 338 18.85 11.38 19.32
C PHE A 338 19.49 11.99 20.61
N PRO A 339 20.58 11.42 21.17
CA PRO A 339 21.19 10.11 20.88
C PRO A 339 20.27 8.92 21.23
N PRO A 340 20.52 7.70 20.74
CA PRO A 340 19.66 6.54 20.98
C PRO A 340 19.52 6.17 22.46
N ASN A 341 18.40 5.56 22.84
CA ASN A 341 18.07 5.28 24.24
C ASN A 341 19.16 4.42 24.94
N PRO A 342 19.76 4.89 26.06
CA PRO A 342 20.80 4.14 26.79
C PRO A 342 20.31 2.80 27.35
N GLU A 343 19.03 2.67 27.73
CA GLU A 343 18.45 1.43 28.29
C GLU A 343 18.43 0.28 27.28
N TRP A 344 18.49 0.58 25.97
CA TRP A 344 18.50 -0.43 24.90
C TRP A 344 19.91 -0.71 24.37
N GLY A 345 20.94 -0.04 24.90
CA GLY A 345 22.34 -0.13 24.49
C GLY A 345 22.96 1.19 23.99
N GLY A 346 22.17 2.27 23.89
CA GLY A 346 22.64 3.59 23.47
C GLY A 346 23.27 3.62 22.06
N LEU A 347 24.07 4.65 21.80
CA LEU A 347 24.68 4.87 20.48
C LEU A 347 25.58 3.70 20.04
N ASP A 348 26.33 3.10 20.97
CA ASP A 348 27.26 2.00 20.63
C ASP A 348 26.55 0.66 20.40
N GLY A 349 25.44 0.41 21.11
CA GLY A 349 24.54 -0.70 20.78
C GLY A 349 23.93 -0.54 19.38
N LEU A 350 23.44 0.67 19.03
CA LEU A 350 22.88 0.92 17.70
C LEU A 350 23.93 0.83 16.58
N ARG A 351 25.19 1.23 16.86
CA ARG A 351 26.34 1.00 15.97
C ARG A 351 26.62 -0.50 15.79
N ALA A 352 26.47 -1.33 16.82
CA ALA A 352 26.63 -2.78 16.69
C ALA A 352 25.55 -3.38 15.76
N VAL A 353 24.28 -2.96 15.89
CA VAL A 353 23.19 -3.34 14.98
C VAL A 353 23.51 -2.93 13.54
N ARG A 354 23.96 -1.69 13.33
CA ARG A 354 24.38 -1.18 12.01
C ARG A 354 25.52 -2.01 11.41
N GLU A 355 26.53 -2.35 12.20
CA GLU A 355 27.67 -3.17 11.77
C GLU A 355 27.27 -4.62 11.45
N ALA A 356 26.29 -5.19 12.16
CA ALA A 356 25.70 -6.48 11.82
C ALA A 356 24.93 -6.42 10.48
N ALA A 357 24.10 -5.39 10.26
CA ALA A 357 23.43 -5.17 8.98
C ALA A 357 24.44 -5.01 7.83
N ARG A 358 25.50 -4.20 8.04
CA ARG A 358 26.57 -3.98 7.06
C ARG A 358 27.33 -5.27 6.73
N LYS A 359 27.64 -6.12 7.72
CA LYS A 359 28.25 -7.45 7.50
C LYS A 359 27.34 -8.41 6.74
N ALA A 360 26.03 -8.32 6.93
CA ALA A 360 25.05 -9.15 6.23
C ALA A 360 24.82 -8.72 4.77
N GLY A 361 25.16 -7.47 4.43
CA GLY A 361 24.85 -6.84 3.13
C GLY A 361 23.47 -6.20 3.09
N PHE A 362 22.95 -5.77 4.24
CA PHE A 362 21.61 -5.21 4.37
C PHE A 362 21.68 -3.67 4.58
N PRO A 363 21.12 -2.85 3.67
CA PRO A 363 20.90 -1.44 3.89
C PRO A 363 20.11 -1.21 5.18
N PHE A 364 20.59 -0.30 6.02
CA PHE A 364 20.04 -0.05 7.35
C PHE A 364 19.40 1.33 7.45
N ALA A 365 18.10 1.35 7.71
CA ALA A 365 17.29 2.55 7.82
C ALA A 365 16.61 2.65 9.20
N LEU A 366 16.46 3.87 9.70
CA LEU A 366 15.82 4.18 10.96
C LEU A 366 14.39 4.70 10.74
N HIS A 367 13.53 4.47 11.73
CA HIS A 367 12.16 4.98 11.78
C HIS A 367 12.11 6.38 12.39
N HIS A 368 11.59 7.35 11.66
CA HIS A 368 11.39 8.71 12.17
C HIS A 368 10.05 9.26 11.68
N ASN A 369 9.47 10.22 12.41
CA ASN A 369 8.13 10.72 12.11
C ASN A 369 8.17 12.25 11.98
N TRP A 370 7.80 12.74 10.79
CA TRP A 370 7.79 14.17 10.44
C TRP A 370 6.41 14.82 10.56
N MET A 371 5.42 14.09 11.08
CA MET A 371 4.05 14.56 11.31
C MET A 371 3.76 14.91 12.78
N PHE A 372 4.59 14.53 13.75
CA PHE A 372 4.35 14.77 15.18
C PHE A 372 5.33 15.74 15.85
N ASN A 373 4.77 16.61 16.69
CA ASN A 373 5.44 17.55 17.59
C ASN A 373 5.35 17.06 19.04
N GLY A 374 5.83 15.84 19.31
CA GLY A 374 5.86 15.26 20.66
C GLY A 374 6.68 16.09 21.66
N GLU A 375 7.67 16.85 21.18
CA GLU A 375 8.42 17.84 21.96
C GLU A 375 7.62 19.10 22.34
N ARG A 376 6.49 19.36 21.67
CA ARG A 376 5.68 20.58 21.78
C ARG A 376 6.49 21.86 21.56
N LEU A 377 7.28 21.87 20.48
CA LEU A 377 8.11 23.01 20.07
C LEU A 377 7.25 24.29 19.94
N PRO A 378 7.63 25.42 20.56
CA PRO A 378 6.82 26.65 20.55
C PRO A 378 6.47 27.14 19.14
N GLY A 379 5.17 27.30 18.87
CA GLY A 379 4.69 27.70 17.54
C GLY A 379 4.95 26.66 16.43
N GLY A 380 5.24 25.41 16.80
CA GLY A 380 5.49 24.29 15.89
C GLY A 380 4.31 23.34 15.68
N SER A 381 3.24 23.45 16.47
CA SER A 381 2.05 22.60 16.35
C SER A 381 1.00 23.18 15.40
N VAL A 382 0.39 22.33 14.57
CA VAL A 382 -0.77 22.63 13.71
C VAL A 382 -1.95 23.05 14.58
N LEU A 383 -2.61 24.16 14.27
CA LEU A 383 -3.75 24.67 15.04
C LEU A 383 -5.09 24.39 14.37
N ASP A 384 -6.15 24.28 15.17
CA ASP A 384 -7.55 24.41 14.73
C ASP A 384 -8.05 25.87 14.80
N SER A 385 -9.35 26.07 14.51
CA SER A 385 -10.02 27.38 14.48
C SER A 385 -10.02 28.08 15.85
N ASP A 386 -10.14 27.32 16.94
CA ASP A 386 -10.04 27.79 18.33
C ASP A 386 -8.59 28.06 18.78
N SER A 387 -7.61 27.96 17.88
CA SER A 387 -6.16 28.06 18.15
C SER A 387 -5.59 26.96 19.05
N ILE A 388 -6.28 25.83 19.17
CA ILE A 388 -5.84 24.68 19.96
C ILE A 388 -4.93 23.78 19.09
N PRO A 389 -3.82 23.25 19.62
CA PRO A 389 -3.00 22.27 18.91
C PRO A 389 -3.77 20.98 18.57
N ARG A 390 -3.90 20.69 17.27
CA ARG A 390 -4.46 19.43 16.78
C ARG A 390 -3.46 18.29 17.03
N GLY A 391 -3.94 17.06 17.24
CA GLY A 391 -3.08 15.89 17.47
C GLY A 391 -3.82 14.56 17.42
N SER A 392 -3.09 13.46 17.50
CA SER A 392 -3.62 12.08 17.49
C SER A 392 -3.91 11.51 18.89
N GLY A 393 -3.71 12.30 19.95
CA GLY A 393 -3.74 11.84 21.34
C GLY A 393 -2.34 11.47 21.80
N ASP A 394 -2.09 10.18 22.06
CA ASP A 394 -0.85 9.70 22.67
C ASP A 394 0.41 9.89 21.79
N GLY A 395 0.25 9.99 20.46
CA GLY A 395 1.32 10.35 19.52
C GLY A 395 1.71 11.84 19.56
N GLY A 396 0.94 12.67 20.27
CA GLY A 396 1.19 14.09 20.46
C GLY A 396 0.46 15.00 19.47
N GLU A 397 0.89 16.26 19.47
CA GLU A 397 0.37 17.33 18.60
C GLU A 397 0.93 17.17 17.18
N PHE A 398 0.20 17.55 16.12
CA PHE A 398 0.71 17.47 14.75
C PHE A 398 1.74 18.59 14.49
N LEU A 399 2.83 18.27 13.80
CA LEU A 399 3.90 19.21 13.45
C LEU A 399 3.55 20.03 12.21
N LYS A 400 3.72 21.35 12.27
CA LYS A 400 3.60 22.23 11.10
C LYS A 400 4.65 21.83 10.05
N PRO A 401 4.28 21.56 8.78
CA PRO A 401 5.24 21.18 7.74
C PRO A 401 6.38 22.18 7.51
N ARG A 402 6.19 23.48 7.80
CA ARG A 402 7.29 24.47 7.76
C ARG A 402 8.36 24.28 8.85
N VAL A 403 8.03 23.58 9.94
CA VAL A 403 8.98 23.26 11.03
C VAL A 403 9.70 21.95 10.73
N ALA A 404 9.02 20.96 10.15
CA ALA A 404 9.68 19.78 9.58
C ALA A 404 10.81 20.19 8.61
N LEU A 405 10.51 21.11 7.67
CA LEU A 405 11.51 21.67 6.75
C LEU A 405 12.65 22.45 7.42
N LYS A 406 12.40 23.15 8.53
CA LYS A 406 13.47 23.84 9.30
C LYS A 406 14.38 22.84 10.05
N LEU A 407 13.98 21.59 10.22
CA LEU A 407 14.64 20.62 11.13
C LEU A 407 15.24 19.40 10.43
N VAL A 408 14.67 18.94 9.31
CA VAL A 408 15.03 17.67 8.64
C VAL A 408 16.53 17.52 8.39
N GLU A 409 17.18 18.53 7.80
CA GLU A 409 18.63 18.51 7.53
C GLU A 409 19.49 18.41 8.80
N ARG A 410 19.06 19.03 9.90
CA ARG A 410 19.79 18.97 11.18
C ARG A 410 19.65 17.59 11.82
N VAL A 411 18.42 17.10 11.96
CA VAL A 411 18.13 15.89 12.75
C VAL A 411 18.55 14.62 12.02
N GLU A 412 18.14 14.46 10.76
CA GLU A 412 18.52 13.30 9.95
C GLU A 412 20.02 13.32 9.66
N GLY A 413 20.59 14.51 9.42
CA GLY A 413 22.03 14.69 9.21
C GLY A 413 22.86 14.30 10.44
N GLU A 414 22.41 14.63 11.65
CA GLU A 414 23.08 14.28 12.90
C GLU A 414 23.16 12.75 13.08
N PHE A 415 22.04 12.03 12.98
CA PHE A 415 22.08 10.57 13.15
C PHE A 415 22.62 9.82 11.93
N HIS A 416 22.45 10.34 10.70
CA HIS A 416 23.10 9.78 9.52
C HIS A 416 24.63 9.91 9.60
N ALA A 417 25.17 11.05 10.07
CA ALA A 417 26.61 11.19 10.29
C ALA A 417 27.14 10.24 11.38
N ALA A 418 26.32 9.94 12.40
CA ALA A 418 26.71 9.06 13.51
C ALA A 418 26.62 7.55 13.21
N LEU A 419 25.80 7.15 12.21
CA LEU A 419 25.40 5.75 11.95
C LEU A 419 25.50 5.31 10.48
N GLN A 420 25.75 6.24 9.53
CA GLN A 420 25.83 5.99 8.09
C GLN A 420 24.63 5.19 7.57
N THR A 421 23.42 5.67 7.81
CA THR A 421 22.17 5.01 7.38
C THR A 421 22.06 4.92 5.85
N GLU A 422 21.56 3.80 5.34
CA GLU A 422 21.33 3.54 3.90
C GLU A 422 19.83 3.60 3.58
N GLY A 423 19.20 4.70 4.02
CA GLY A 423 17.78 4.98 3.87
C GLY A 423 17.12 5.44 5.16
N THR A 424 15.82 5.70 5.11
CA THR A 424 14.99 6.10 6.26
C THR A 424 13.56 5.60 6.05
N PHE A 425 12.82 5.39 7.15
CA PHE A 425 11.39 5.11 7.13
C PHE A 425 10.66 6.29 7.75
N THR A 426 9.97 7.10 6.94
CA THR A 426 9.13 8.20 7.43
C THR A 426 7.75 7.67 7.80
N ASP A 427 7.49 7.62 9.09
CA ASP A 427 6.22 7.18 9.65
C ASP A 427 5.15 8.27 9.57
N SER A 428 3.87 7.86 9.51
CA SER A 428 2.65 8.68 9.40
C SER A 428 2.54 9.62 8.18
N LEU A 429 3.63 10.21 7.67
CA LEU A 429 3.64 11.18 6.55
C LEU A 429 2.95 10.65 5.30
N THR A 430 3.14 9.37 5.00
CA THR A 430 2.73 8.76 3.74
C THR A 430 1.38 8.05 3.80
N THR A 431 0.65 8.20 4.91
CA THR A 431 -0.56 7.42 5.21
C THR A 431 -1.84 7.92 4.56
N GLY A 432 -1.98 9.24 4.41
CA GLY A 432 -3.18 9.90 3.95
C GLY A 432 -2.93 11.38 3.63
N LEU A 433 -3.96 12.21 3.77
CA LEU A 433 -3.81 13.66 3.69
C LEU A 433 -3.14 14.21 4.96
N PRO A 434 -2.24 15.21 4.86
CA PRO A 434 -1.65 15.85 6.02
C PRO A 434 -2.67 16.73 6.75
N ALA A 435 -2.49 16.90 8.06
CA ALA A 435 -3.29 17.82 8.85
C ALA A 435 -3.14 19.27 8.34
N VAL A 436 -4.26 19.94 8.08
CA VAL A 436 -4.30 21.34 7.68
C VAL A 436 -4.18 22.24 8.91
N ASP A 437 -3.36 23.29 8.76
CA ASP A 437 -3.12 24.30 9.79
C ASP A 437 -4.04 25.50 9.57
N LEU A 438 -4.80 25.83 10.62
CA LEU A 438 -5.76 26.94 10.63
C LEU A 438 -5.19 28.22 11.26
N ASP A 439 -3.91 28.21 11.66
CA ASP A 439 -3.20 29.41 12.11
C ASP A 439 -3.14 30.50 11.03
N ALA A 440 -3.92 31.57 11.22
CA ALA A 440 -4.07 32.70 10.30
C ALA A 440 -2.78 33.51 10.02
N ARG A 441 -1.65 33.16 10.65
CA ARG A 441 -0.31 33.71 10.39
C ARG A 441 0.45 32.93 9.31
N GLU A 442 0.02 31.73 8.95
CA GLU A 442 0.73 30.85 8.03
C GLU A 442 0.39 31.13 6.55
N PRO A 443 1.39 31.21 5.65
CA PRO A 443 1.13 31.29 4.22
C PRO A 443 0.43 30.01 3.75
N GLY A 444 -0.79 30.18 3.21
CA GLY A 444 -1.64 29.09 2.75
C GLY A 444 -2.48 28.42 3.85
N VAL A 445 -2.79 29.13 4.95
CA VAL A 445 -3.72 28.69 6.01
C VAL A 445 -5.02 28.08 5.43
N GLY A 446 -5.50 26.98 6.01
CA GLY A 446 -6.73 26.31 5.57
C GLY A 446 -6.63 25.52 4.26
N LEU A 447 -5.43 25.29 3.71
CA LEU A 447 -5.24 24.55 2.45
C LEU A 447 -4.37 23.30 2.63
N LEU A 448 -4.70 22.24 1.89
CA LEU A 448 -3.90 21.01 1.81
C LEU A 448 -2.60 21.17 1.00
N LEU A 449 -2.66 21.82 -0.17
CA LEU A 449 -1.52 21.95 -1.09
C LEU A 449 -0.22 22.49 -0.45
N PRO A 450 -0.24 23.53 0.42
CA PRO A 450 0.95 24.04 1.09
C PRO A 450 1.51 23.10 2.16
N ALA A 451 0.74 22.15 2.68
CA ALA A 451 1.25 21.07 3.52
C ALA A 451 1.88 19.98 2.65
N LEU A 452 1.18 19.56 1.58
CA LEU A 452 1.66 18.56 0.61
C LEU A 452 3.03 18.93 0.04
N GLN A 453 3.18 20.11 -0.55
CA GLN A 453 4.44 20.57 -1.15
C GLN A 453 5.60 20.60 -0.15
N ARG A 454 5.34 21.06 1.08
CA ARG A 454 6.36 21.13 2.14
C ARG A 454 6.80 19.73 2.59
N LEU A 455 5.88 18.76 2.63
CA LEU A 455 6.20 17.36 2.96
C LEU A 455 6.86 16.62 1.79
N SER A 456 6.52 16.94 0.53
CA SER A 456 7.26 16.46 -0.66
C SER A 456 8.72 16.94 -0.64
N GLU A 457 8.97 18.18 -0.20
CA GLU A 457 10.32 18.72 -0.01
C GLU A 457 11.04 18.06 1.18
N VAL A 458 10.35 17.69 2.27
CA VAL A 458 10.92 16.82 3.33
C VAL A 458 11.35 15.48 2.73
N VAL A 459 10.50 14.80 1.95
CA VAL A 459 10.84 13.53 1.27
C VAL A 459 12.02 13.68 0.30
N ALA A 460 12.13 14.82 -0.40
CA ALA A 460 13.29 15.12 -1.25
C ALA A 460 14.59 15.25 -0.43
N ARG A 461 14.55 15.97 0.70
CA ARG A 461 15.69 16.14 1.60
C ARG A 461 16.10 14.84 2.29
N LEU A 462 15.16 14.03 2.77
CA LEU A 462 15.42 12.70 3.32
C LEU A 462 16.25 11.84 2.35
N ARG A 463 15.85 11.78 1.08
CA ARG A 463 16.58 11.05 0.04
C ARG A 463 17.99 11.62 -0.19
N ALA A 464 18.13 12.95 -0.20
CA ALA A 464 19.41 13.63 -0.39
C ALA A 464 20.39 13.41 0.78
N ILE A 465 19.87 13.36 2.02
CA ILE A 465 20.68 13.19 3.25
C ILE A 465 21.24 11.76 3.35
N HIS A 466 20.45 10.74 3.01
CA HIS A 466 20.91 9.34 3.10
C HIS A 466 21.49 8.76 1.81
N GLY A 467 21.30 9.44 0.67
CA GLY A 467 21.73 8.96 -0.66
C GLY A 467 21.04 7.67 -1.12
N ALA A 468 19.91 7.32 -0.51
CA ALA A 468 19.31 5.98 -0.51
C ALA A 468 17.77 6.07 -0.38
N PRO A 469 17.01 4.96 -0.52
CA PRO A 469 15.56 4.98 -0.56
C PRO A 469 14.89 5.60 0.68
N VAL A 470 13.88 6.44 0.44
CA VAL A 470 12.91 6.84 1.45
C VAL A 470 11.77 5.83 1.44
N ALA A 471 11.56 5.17 2.58
CA ALA A 471 10.43 4.31 2.86
C ALA A 471 9.36 5.06 3.68
N GLY A 472 8.13 4.53 3.74
CA GLY A 472 7.10 5.09 4.61
C GLY A 472 5.87 4.20 4.85
N GLU A 473 5.08 4.60 5.84
CA GLU A 473 3.86 3.94 6.28
C GLU A 473 2.65 4.33 5.40
N GLY A 474 1.81 3.38 4.96
CA GLY A 474 0.61 3.73 4.21
C GLY A 474 -0.25 2.55 3.72
N SER A 475 -1.52 2.84 3.48
CA SER A 475 -2.45 1.92 2.80
C SER A 475 -2.44 2.15 1.30
N VAL A 476 -2.81 1.13 0.51
CA VAL A 476 -2.99 1.25 -0.95
C VAL A 476 -3.98 2.35 -1.39
N GLY A 477 -4.80 2.88 -0.46
CA GLY A 477 -5.68 4.04 -0.63
C GLY A 477 -4.95 5.40 -0.63
N PHE A 478 -5.55 6.42 -0.02
CA PHE A 478 -5.20 7.84 -0.23
C PHE A 478 -3.70 8.14 -0.10
N GLY A 479 -3.05 7.67 0.98
CA GLY A 479 -1.61 7.84 1.19
C GLY A 479 -0.79 7.29 0.02
N ASN A 480 -0.97 6.02 -0.34
CA ASN A 480 -0.23 5.43 -1.45
C ASN A 480 -0.62 5.99 -2.82
N LEU A 481 -1.81 6.55 -3.03
CA LEU A 481 -2.11 7.33 -4.24
C LEU A 481 -1.23 8.60 -4.28
N LEU A 482 -1.33 9.39 -3.22
CA LEU A 482 -0.74 10.72 -3.07
C LEU A 482 0.80 10.67 -3.13
N TRP A 483 1.41 9.65 -2.52
CA TRP A 483 2.86 9.52 -2.37
C TRP A 483 3.52 8.55 -3.35
N ALA A 484 2.76 7.84 -4.19
CA ALA A 484 3.30 7.10 -5.35
C ALA A 484 4.14 8.02 -6.24
N GLY A 485 5.31 7.56 -6.69
CA GLY A 485 6.22 8.35 -7.53
C GLY A 485 6.97 9.48 -6.81
N GLN A 486 6.62 9.78 -5.55
CA GLN A 486 7.40 10.69 -4.69
C GLN A 486 8.23 9.93 -3.64
N VAL A 487 7.73 8.80 -3.14
CA VAL A 487 8.40 7.94 -2.13
C VAL A 487 8.82 6.62 -2.77
N ASP A 488 9.93 6.03 -2.31
CA ASP A 488 10.62 4.93 -3.00
C ASP A 488 10.02 3.56 -2.65
N ALA A 489 9.74 3.34 -1.36
CA ALA A 489 9.00 2.19 -0.84
C ALA A 489 7.87 2.64 0.09
N LEU A 490 6.71 1.99 0.02
CA LEU A 490 5.61 2.23 0.96
C LEU A 490 5.01 0.91 1.43
N ASN A 491 4.49 0.85 2.65
CA ASN A 491 3.74 -0.32 3.11
C ASN A 491 2.55 -0.62 2.18
N GLY A 492 2.20 -1.90 2.07
CA GLY A 492 1.08 -2.38 1.26
C GLY A 492 -0.22 -2.59 2.03
N TYR A 493 -0.51 -1.83 3.10
CA TYR A 493 -1.69 -2.10 3.93
C TYR A 493 -2.98 -2.09 3.10
N ALA A 494 -3.79 -3.13 3.23
CA ALA A 494 -5.11 -3.23 2.61
C ALA A 494 -6.11 -2.38 3.39
N GLY A 495 -6.11 -1.06 3.15
CA GLY A 495 -6.84 -0.07 3.96
C GLY A 495 -6.12 0.29 5.26
N MET A 496 -6.27 1.53 5.73
CA MET A 496 -5.75 1.96 7.05
C MET A 496 -6.51 3.13 7.69
N PHE A 497 -7.13 4.03 6.91
CA PHE A 497 -7.78 5.26 7.40
C PHE A 497 -9.21 5.43 6.87
N THR A 498 -10.10 4.53 7.28
CA THR A 498 -11.55 4.77 7.18
C THR A 498 -12.06 5.58 8.36
N ASP A 499 -12.95 6.55 8.09
CA ASP A 499 -13.78 7.23 9.09
C ASP A 499 -15.27 6.94 8.79
N PRO A 500 -15.99 6.22 9.67
CA PRO A 500 -15.48 5.50 10.84
C PRO A 500 -14.64 4.28 10.45
N ALA A 501 -13.68 3.91 11.30
CA ALA A 501 -12.86 2.70 11.09
C ALA A 501 -13.74 1.44 11.17
N ASP A 502 -13.78 0.67 10.09
CA ASP A 502 -14.80 -0.35 9.87
C ASP A 502 -14.21 -1.74 9.57
N ARG A 503 -14.77 -2.78 10.21
CA ARG A 503 -14.32 -4.17 10.09
C ARG A 503 -14.45 -4.71 8.67
N GLU A 504 -15.32 -4.16 7.84
CA GLU A 504 -15.51 -4.54 6.44
C GLU A 504 -14.47 -3.88 5.49
N THR A 505 -13.61 -3.00 6.00
CA THR A 505 -12.74 -2.12 5.18
C THR A 505 -11.24 -2.26 5.41
N LEU A 506 -10.80 -2.83 6.54
CA LEU A 506 -9.38 -2.83 6.95
C LEU A 506 -8.75 -4.23 6.94
N GLY A 507 -7.47 -4.29 6.55
CA GLY A 507 -6.64 -5.48 6.58
C GLY A 507 -7.18 -6.59 5.67
N ARG A 508 -7.15 -7.83 6.17
CA ARG A 508 -7.63 -9.03 5.46
C ARG A 508 -9.14 -9.02 5.13
N PHE A 509 -9.88 -8.09 5.71
CA PHE A 509 -11.32 -7.94 5.49
C PHE A 509 -11.63 -6.97 4.34
N ALA A 510 -10.66 -6.15 3.91
CA ALA A 510 -10.82 -5.24 2.77
C ALA A 510 -11.04 -5.98 1.44
N GLU A 511 -11.51 -5.26 0.42
CA GLU A 511 -11.50 -5.76 -0.97
C GLU A 511 -10.07 -5.81 -1.54
N LEU A 512 -9.70 -6.94 -2.14
CA LEU A 512 -8.35 -7.22 -2.64
C LEU A 512 -8.34 -7.28 -4.18
N ALA A 513 -8.36 -6.12 -4.83
CA ALA A 513 -8.21 -6.00 -6.27
C ALA A 513 -6.78 -5.57 -6.66
N PRO A 514 -5.92 -6.48 -7.16
CA PRO A 514 -4.54 -6.13 -7.53
C PRO A 514 -4.42 -5.25 -8.77
N ASP A 515 -5.40 -5.25 -9.69
CA ASP A 515 -5.38 -4.55 -10.98
C ASP A 515 -4.81 -3.12 -10.89
N PHE A 516 -5.36 -2.29 -10.00
CA PHE A 516 -4.91 -0.92 -9.83
C PHE A 516 -3.50 -0.83 -9.22
N ASN A 517 -3.17 -1.71 -8.27
CA ASN A 517 -1.83 -1.75 -7.70
C ASN A 517 -0.78 -2.16 -8.75
N LEU A 518 -1.07 -3.19 -9.54
CA LEU A 518 -0.19 -3.75 -10.57
C LEU A 518 0.04 -2.79 -11.75
N TRP A 519 -1.00 -2.10 -12.23
CA TRP A 519 -0.93 -1.23 -13.42
C TRP A 519 -0.71 0.26 -13.12
N ARG A 520 -1.09 0.77 -11.93
CA ARG A 520 -0.98 2.21 -11.61
C ARG A 520 0.01 2.53 -10.49
N LEU A 521 0.05 1.76 -9.39
CA LEU A 521 0.93 2.06 -8.24
C LEU A 521 2.35 1.47 -8.37
N ARG A 522 2.46 0.17 -8.71
CA ARG A 522 3.72 -0.58 -8.84
C ARG A 522 4.72 0.06 -9.82
N PRO A 523 4.33 0.65 -10.96
CA PRO A 523 5.27 1.37 -11.83
C PRO A 523 5.93 2.57 -11.15
N LEU A 524 5.23 3.20 -10.20
CA LEU A 524 5.61 4.48 -9.62
C LEU A 524 6.48 4.35 -8.36
N SER A 525 6.21 3.35 -7.52
CA SER A 525 6.90 3.10 -6.25
C SER A 525 6.92 1.61 -5.94
N VAL A 526 7.78 1.16 -5.02
CA VAL A 526 7.67 -0.18 -4.44
C VAL A 526 6.57 -0.20 -3.37
N ARG A 527 5.87 -1.33 -3.26
CA ARG A 527 4.86 -1.61 -2.22
C ARG A 527 5.35 -2.81 -1.40
N VAL A 528 5.27 -2.73 -0.08
CA VAL A 528 5.95 -3.66 0.84
C VAL A 528 4.96 -4.49 1.64
N GLY A 529 4.94 -5.80 1.36
CA GLY A 529 4.05 -6.78 1.98
C GLY A 529 2.57 -6.41 1.85
N VAL A 530 1.84 -6.72 2.92
CA VAL A 530 0.54 -6.11 3.28
C VAL A 530 0.66 -5.27 4.56
N GLY A 531 1.88 -4.77 4.84
CA GLY A 531 2.25 -4.13 6.09
C GLY A 531 2.33 -5.07 7.30
N GLU A 532 2.32 -4.49 8.50
CA GLU A 532 2.39 -5.17 9.79
C GLU A 532 1.24 -6.16 10.03
N PRO A 533 1.51 -7.41 10.48
CA PRO A 533 0.46 -8.41 10.57
C PRO A 533 -0.64 -8.18 11.64
N PRO A 534 -0.50 -7.42 12.75
CA PRO A 534 -1.65 -7.13 13.61
C PRO A 534 -2.72 -6.35 12.83
N ARG A 535 -2.30 -5.30 12.12
CA ARG A 535 -3.19 -4.43 11.34
C ARG A 535 -3.77 -5.12 10.12
N PHE A 536 -3.06 -6.09 9.53
CA PHE A 536 -3.62 -6.92 8.47
C PHE A 536 -4.59 -7.99 9.01
N LEU A 537 -4.24 -8.70 10.08
CA LEU A 537 -4.98 -9.91 10.50
C LEU A 537 -6.12 -9.63 11.49
N ASP A 538 -5.98 -8.65 12.37
CA ASP A 538 -7.07 -8.24 13.27
C ASP A 538 -6.93 -6.74 13.63
N PRO A 539 -7.19 -5.82 12.68
CA PRO A 539 -7.06 -4.36 12.88
C PRO A 539 -7.89 -3.76 14.03
N PHE A 540 -8.74 -4.57 14.67
CA PHE A 540 -9.61 -4.19 15.79
C PHE A 540 -9.39 -5.10 17.02
N GLY A 541 -8.37 -5.95 17.00
CA GLY A 541 -7.98 -6.83 18.10
C GLY A 541 -6.82 -6.28 18.91
N GLU A 542 -6.50 -6.95 20.02
CA GLU A 542 -5.28 -6.67 20.78
C GLU A 542 -4.03 -6.97 19.92
N MET A 543 -2.95 -6.18 20.09
CA MET A 543 -1.71 -6.36 19.34
C MET A 543 -1.03 -7.69 19.70
N ARG A 544 -1.27 -8.73 18.89
CA ARG A 544 -0.59 -10.02 19.02
C ARG A 544 0.78 -9.96 18.36
N LEU A 545 1.82 -10.32 19.12
CA LEU A 545 3.21 -10.46 18.66
C LEU A 545 3.50 -11.83 18.02
N ALA A 546 2.48 -12.67 17.85
CA ALA A 546 2.57 -14.04 17.35
C ALA A 546 1.40 -14.37 16.42
N TYR A 547 1.66 -15.18 15.39
CA TYR A 547 0.70 -15.55 14.35
C TYR A 547 0.74 -17.05 14.07
N GLU A 548 -0.41 -17.57 13.64
CA GLU A 548 -0.53 -18.93 13.10
C GLU A 548 0.15 -19.04 11.72
N PRO A 549 0.56 -20.26 11.29
CA PRO A 549 1.00 -20.49 9.92
C PRO A 549 -0.06 -20.11 8.90
N GLU A 550 -1.33 -20.38 9.18
CA GLU A 550 -2.43 -20.01 8.28
C GLU A 550 -2.55 -18.48 8.09
N GLN A 551 -2.22 -17.70 9.10
CA GLN A 551 -2.16 -16.25 8.99
C GLN A 551 -0.92 -15.77 8.20
N ARG A 552 0.20 -16.51 8.26
CA ARG A 552 1.35 -16.31 7.38
C ARG A 552 1.00 -16.66 5.93
N ASP A 553 0.29 -17.75 5.69
CA ASP A 553 -0.20 -18.17 4.37
C ASP A 553 -1.05 -17.05 3.74
N GLN A 554 -2.06 -16.56 4.47
CA GLN A 554 -2.89 -15.42 4.08
C GLN A 554 -2.07 -14.16 3.74
N LYS A 555 -1.08 -13.82 4.57
CA LYS A 555 -0.18 -12.66 4.35
C LYS A 555 0.68 -12.82 3.09
N LEU A 556 1.34 -13.96 2.90
CA LEU A 556 2.25 -14.22 1.78
C LEU A 556 1.50 -14.33 0.45
N SER A 557 0.35 -15.00 0.45
CA SER A 557 -0.50 -15.12 -0.74
C SER A 557 -1.16 -13.80 -1.13
N THR A 558 -1.57 -12.96 -0.18
CA THR A 558 -2.03 -11.59 -0.49
C THR A 558 -0.89 -10.68 -0.97
N THR A 559 0.32 -10.83 -0.41
CA THR A 559 1.52 -10.12 -0.90
C THR A 559 1.82 -10.48 -2.36
N ALA A 560 1.70 -11.76 -2.73
CA ALA A 560 1.87 -12.23 -4.10
C ALA A 560 0.75 -11.78 -5.04
N LEU A 561 -0.51 -11.79 -4.59
CA LEU A 561 -1.66 -11.27 -5.34
C LEU A 561 -1.43 -9.81 -5.77
N LEU A 562 -0.98 -8.97 -4.84
CA LEU A 562 -0.74 -7.55 -5.11
C LEU A 562 0.55 -7.29 -5.93
N GLY A 563 1.43 -8.29 -6.10
CA GLY A 563 2.74 -8.12 -6.73
C GLY A 563 3.71 -7.28 -5.88
N ASN A 564 3.57 -7.34 -4.56
CA ASN A 564 4.32 -6.52 -3.59
C ASN A 564 5.66 -7.17 -3.19
N ALA A 565 6.58 -6.36 -2.66
CA ALA A 565 7.83 -6.80 -2.06
C ALA A 565 7.58 -7.71 -0.85
N SER A 566 8.50 -8.64 -0.60
CA SER A 566 8.48 -9.50 0.57
C SER A 566 8.70 -8.68 1.86
N TYR A 567 7.95 -8.99 2.92
CA TYR A 567 7.97 -8.23 4.18
C TYR A 567 7.96 -9.14 5.39
N PHE A 568 9.05 -9.08 6.16
CA PHE A 568 9.28 -9.85 7.38
C PHE A 568 9.20 -8.89 8.55
N TRP A 569 8.29 -9.16 9.49
CA TRP A 569 8.09 -8.34 10.67
C TRP A 569 8.57 -9.14 11.87
N PHE A 570 9.58 -8.61 12.55
CA PHE A 570 10.24 -9.27 13.67
C PHE A 570 9.99 -8.49 14.95
N VAL A 571 9.46 -9.19 15.96
CA VAL A 571 9.17 -8.66 17.30
C VAL A 571 9.80 -9.55 18.37
N PRO A 572 10.01 -9.06 19.61
CA PRO A 572 10.36 -9.92 20.74
C PRO A 572 9.39 -11.10 20.89
N GLY A 573 9.90 -12.32 20.72
CA GLY A 573 9.11 -13.56 20.67
C GLY A 573 9.16 -14.29 19.33
N CYS A 574 9.49 -13.61 18.23
CA CYS A 574 9.90 -14.24 16.98
C CYS A 574 11.32 -14.84 17.12
N ASN A 575 11.64 -15.82 16.27
CA ASN A 575 13.01 -16.31 16.06
C ASN A 575 13.51 -15.99 14.64
N ALA A 576 14.82 -16.09 14.39
CA ALA A 576 15.41 -15.79 13.08
C ALA A 576 15.05 -16.83 12.00
N HIS A 577 14.76 -18.08 12.37
CA HIS A 577 14.36 -19.14 11.45
C HIS A 577 12.99 -18.87 10.82
N GLU A 578 12.05 -18.25 11.53
CA GLU A 578 10.75 -17.87 10.99
C GLU A 578 10.86 -16.73 9.96
N ALA A 579 11.69 -15.72 10.24
CA ALA A 579 11.99 -14.65 9.28
C ALA A 579 12.71 -15.19 8.03
N ALA A 580 13.65 -16.13 8.21
CA ALA A 580 14.31 -16.80 7.10
C ALA A 580 13.36 -17.70 6.29
N ARG A 581 12.46 -18.45 6.94
CA ARG A 581 11.43 -19.29 6.30
C ARG A 581 10.56 -18.46 5.35
N ASP A 582 10.00 -17.36 5.86
CA ASP A 582 9.10 -16.52 5.08
C ASP A 582 9.87 -15.81 3.94
N TRP A 583 11.17 -15.50 4.11
CA TRP A 583 12.05 -15.02 3.03
C TRP A 583 12.25 -16.07 1.94
N TRP A 584 12.68 -17.28 2.33
CA TRP A 584 12.91 -18.40 1.42
C TRP A 584 11.66 -18.80 0.63
N ALA A 585 10.47 -18.68 1.23
CA ALA A 585 9.19 -18.97 0.58
C ALA A 585 8.74 -17.92 -0.45
N SER A 586 9.15 -16.65 -0.33
CA SER A 586 8.48 -15.53 -1.02
C SER A 586 9.37 -14.55 -1.79
N ASP A 587 10.61 -14.31 -1.34
CA ASP A 587 11.42 -13.20 -1.85
C ASP A 587 11.82 -13.38 -3.33
N ALA A 588 12.13 -14.61 -3.74
CA ALA A 588 12.49 -14.95 -5.11
C ALA A 588 11.34 -14.77 -6.13
N ALA A 589 10.08 -14.85 -5.68
CA ALA A 589 8.90 -14.53 -6.48
C ALA A 589 8.60 -13.02 -6.45
N ALA A 590 8.69 -12.39 -5.27
CA ALA A 590 8.47 -10.95 -5.11
C ALA A 590 9.40 -10.12 -6.00
N ARG A 591 10.69 -10.49 -6.10
CA ARG A 591 11.65 -9.83 -7.03
C ARG A 591 11.23 -9.94 -8.48
N ARG A 592 10.85 -11.14 -8.94
CA ARG A 592 10.35 -11.38 -10.31
C ARG A 592 9.12 -10.53 -10.57
N MET A 593 8.12 -10.59 -9.69
CA MET A 593 6.91 -9.77 -9.81
C MET A 593 7.17 -8.26 -9.69
N LEU A 594 8.30 -7.79 -9.16
CA LEU A 594 8.65 -6.36 -9.08
C LEU A 594 9.45 -5.82 -10.26
N ASP A 595 10.18 -6.67 -10.98
CA ASP A 595 11.05 -6.36 -12.12
C ASP A 595 10.42 -5.34 -13.09
N PRO A 596 11.03 -4.14 -13.32
CA PRO A 596 10.46 -3.11 -14.18
C PRO A 596 10.32 -3.52 -15.66
N ALA A 597 11.01 -4.57 -16.12
CA ALA A 597 10.79 -5.14 -17.44
C ALA A 597 9.48 -5.95 -17.52
N ARG A 598 9.05 -6.58 -16.42
CA ARG A 598 7.86 -7.45 -16.36
C ARG A 598 6.58 -6.64 -16.15
N ARG A 599 5.82 -6.49 -17.22
CA ARG A 599 4.51 -5.82 -17.22
C ARG A 599 3.39 -6.86 -17.00
N PRO A 600 2.42 -6.61 -16.11
CA PRO A 600 1.23 -7.44 -16.06
C PRO A 600 0.45 -7.25 -17.36
N LEU A 601 0.13 -8.35 -18.06
CA LEU A 601 -0.70 -8.35 -19.26
C LEU A 601 -2.19 -8.49 -18.90
N ARG A 602 -2.50 -9.28 -17.87
CA ARG A 602 -3.87 -9.70 -17.57
C ARG A 602 -4.03 -10.06 -16.10
N VAL A 603 -5.21 -9.77 -15.55
CA VAL A 603 -5.73 -10.40 -14.34
C VAL A 603 -7.02 -11.12 -14.70
N GLU A 604 -7.13 -12.40 -14.37
CA GLU A 604 -8.37 -13.16 -14.36
C GLU A 604 -8.82 -13.40 -12.92
N TYR A 605 -10.11 -13.22 -12.69
CA TYR A 605 -10.80 -13.62 -11.46
C TYR A 605 -11.60 -14.88 -11.74
N ALA A 606 -11.61 -15.81 -10.79
CA ALA A 606 -12.42 -17.02 -10.83
C ALA A 606 -13.52 -16.98 -9.77
N ASP A 607 -14.68 -17.53 -10.10
CA ASP A 607 -15.70 -17.96 -9.14
C ASP A 607 -15.06 -18.86 -8.05
N PRO A 608 -15.44 -18.78 -6.76
CA PRO A 608 -15.06 -19.77 -5.74
C PRO A 608 -15.19 -21.23 -6.19
N ARG A 609 -16.16 -21.53 -7.06
CA ARG A 609 -16.42 -22.85 -7.67
C ARG A 609 -15.57 -23.15 -8.92
N GLY A 610 -14.64 -22.27 -9.29
CA GLY A 610 -13.67 -22.40 -10.37
C GLY A 610 -14.21 -22.29 -11.81
N GLY A 611 -15.51 -22.49 -12.02
CA GLY A 611 -16.09 -22.75 -13.35
C GLY A 611 -16.26 -21.55 -14.30
N ARG A 612 -16.17 -20.31 -13.82
CA ARG A 612 -16.25 -19.09 -14.64
C ARG A 612 -15.08 -18.17 -14.32
N ARG A 613 -14.51 -17.56 -15.37
CA ARG A 613 -13.47 -16.53 -15.27
C ARG A 613 -13.85 -15.24 -16.00
N GLY A 614 -13.16 -14.15 -15.69
CA GLY A 614 -13.28 -12.86 -16.38
C GLY A 614 -12.31 -11.82 -15.85
N THR A 615 -12.31 -10.62 -16.44
CA THR A 615 -11.63 -9.44 -15.87
C THR A 615 -12.29 -8.99 -14.57
N LEU A 616 -11.63 -8.14 -13.78
CA LEU A 616 -12.20 -7.51 -12.58
C LEU A 616 -13.59 -6.91 -12.84
N SER A 617 -13.73 -6.15 -13.92
CA SER A 617 -15.01 -5.57 -14.35
C SER A 617 -16.09 -6.63 -14.61
N GLN A 618 -15.72 -7.76 -15.22
CA GLN A 618 -16.64 -8.88 -15.54
C GLN A 618 -16.99 -9.75 -14.32
N HIS A 619 -16.10 -9.81 -13.32
CA HIS A 619 -16.29 -10.49 -12.03
C HIS A 619 -17.25 -9.70 -11.13
N LEU A 620 -16.99 -8.40 -10.95
CA LEU A 620 -17.89 -7.49 -10.26
C LEU A 620 -19.25 -7.40 -10.96
N ALA A 621 -19.29 -7.38 -12.30
CA ALA A 621 -20.54 -7.45 -13.06
C ALA A 621 -21.36 -8.73 -12.78
N ALA A 622 -20.70 -9.86 -12.50
CA ALA A 622 -21.37 -11.08 -12.05
C ALA A 622 -21.87 -10.99 -10.61
N GLY A 623 -21.18 -10.21 -9.77
CA GLY A 623 -21.38 -10.18 -8.32
C GLY A 623 -20.42 -11.10 -7.56
N GLY A 624 -19.26 -11.41 -8.13
CA GLY A 624 -18.18 -12.08 -7.42
C GLY A 624 -17.54 -11.16 -6.38
N GLY A 625 -17.18 -11.71 -5.23
CA GLY A 625 -16.53 -10.99 -4.13
C GLY A 625 -15.05 -10.70 -4.39
N LEU A 626 -14.52 -9.68 -3.71
CA LEU A 626 -13.10 -9.33 -3.66
C LEU A 626 -12.46 -9.58 -2.28
N HIS A 627 -13.24 -10.04 -1.30
CA HIS A 627 -12.77 -10.30 0.05
C HIS A 627 -12.06 -11.65 0.15
N MET A 628 -11.17 -11.77 1.13
CA MET A 628 -10.57 -13.04 1.50
C MET A 628 -11.66 -13.99 2.07
N GLY A 629 -11.80 -15.15 1.43
CA GLY A 629 -12.92 -16.08 1.58
C GLY A 629 -13.54 -16.42 0.21
N ASP A 630 -13.73 -15.41 -0.65
CA ASP A 630 -14.34 -15.55 -1.98
C ASP A 630 -13.33 -15.48 -3.14
N LEU A 631 -12.14 -14.89 -2.91
CA LEU A 631 -11.27 -14.47 -4.00
C LEU A 631 -10.34 -15.58 -4.52
N ARG A 632 -10.45 -15.89 -5.81
CA ARG A 632 -9.48 -16.66 -6.60
C ARG A 632 -9.05 -15.85 -7.81
N ALA A 633 -7.74 -15.73 -8.03
CA ALA A 633 -7.19 -14.89 -9.10
C ALA A 633 -5.97 -15.53 -9.80
N ARG A 634 -5.77 -15.15 -11.06
CA ARG A 634 -4.61 -15.44 -11.90
C ARG A 634 -4.08 -14.13 -12.49
N ILE A 635 -2.76 -13.95 -12.52
CA ILE A 635 -2.07 -12.80 -13.08
C ILE A 635 -1.04 -13.31 -14.09
N ASP A 636 -1.07 -12.77 -15.31
CA ASP A 636 -0.12 -13.11 -16.39
C ASP A 636 0.79 -11.92 -16.69
N TYR A 637 2.09 -12.17 -16.86
CA TYR A 637 3.11 -11.16 -17.14
C TYR A 637 3.72 -11.29 -18.54
N SER A 638 4.36 -10.21 -19.00
CA SER A 638 4.80 -10.01 -20.39
C SER A 638 5.91 -10.94 -20.89
N ASP A 639 6.48 -11.77 -20.02
CA ASP A 639 7.62 -12.64 -20.28
C ASP A 639 7.35 -14.13 -19.98
N GLY A 640 6.10 -14.49 -19.64
CA GLY A 640 5.69 -15.86 -19.36
C GLY A 640 5.52 -16.20 -17.87
N LEU A 641 5.95 -15.32 -16.96
CA LEU A 641 5.63 -15.43 -15.54
C LEU A 641 4.11 -15.43 -15.33
N SER A 642 3.61 -16.44 -14.61
CA SER A 642 2.19 -16.57 -14.23
C SER A 642 2.06 -16.78 -12.71
N THR A 643 1.09 -16.11 -12.10
CA THR A 643 0.81 -16.18 -10.65
C THR A 643 -0.66 -16.53 -10.42
N TRP A 644 -0.94 -17.60 -9.68
CA TRP A 644 -2.27 -17.97 -9.18
C TRP A 644 -2.32 -17.75 -7.68
N VAL A 645 -3.45 -17.24 -7.17
CA VAL A 645 -3.69 -17.06 -5.75
C VAL A 645 -5.09 -17.55 -5.37
N ASN A 646 -5.13 -18.42 -4.36
CA ASN A 646 -6.34 -18.95 -3.76
C ASN A 646 -6.56 -18.30 -2.38
N LEU A 647 -7.28 -17.17 -2.32
CA LEU A 647 -7.69 -16.56 -1.05
C LEU A 647 -9.05 -17.10 -0.60
N THR A 648 -9.17 -18.44 -0.55
CA THR A 648 -10.34 -19.16 0.00
C THR A 648 -9.88 -20.27 0.96
N ASP A 649 -10.79 -20.74 1.81
CA ASP A 649 -10.56 -21.82 2.79
C ASP A 649 -10.61 -23.24 2.16
N LEU A 650 -11.05 -23.33 0.90
CA LEU A 650 -11.10 -24.57 0.12
C LEU A 650 -9.88 -24.67 -0.82
N PRO A 651 -9.38 -25.89 -1.13
CA PRO A 651 -8.35 -26.08 -2.14
C PRO A 651 -8.80 -25.63 -3.54
N TRP A 652 -7.84 -25.29 -4.41
CA TRP A 652 -8.10 -24.94 -5.82
C TRP A 652 -7.20 -25.77 -6.74
N ALA A 653 -7.78 -26.80 -7.36
CA ALA A 653 -7.17 -27.49 -8.49
C ALA A 653 -7.19 -26.59 -9.74
N LEU A 654 -6.05 -26.43 -10.40
CA LEU A 654 -5.94 -25.69 -11.66
C LEU A 654 -6.29 -26.59 -12.86
N ASP A 655 -6.59 -25.98 -14.01
CA ASP A 655 -6.88 -26.71 -15.25
C ASP A 655 -5.58 -26.91 -16.04
N GLU A 656 -5.22 -28.14 -16.38
CA GLU A 656 -3.95 -28.49 -17.07
C GLU A 656 -3.72 -27.72 -18.38
N ARG A 657 -4.80 -27.23 -19.00
CA ARG A 657 -4.80 -26.46 -20.25
C ARG A 657 -4.45 -24.98 -20.04
N GLU A 658 -4.21 -24.56 -18.80
CA GLU A 658 -3.82 -23.21 -18.47
C GLU A 658 -2.41 -22.86 -18.95
N PRO A 659 -2.22 -21.70 -19.62
CA PRO A 659 -0.89 -21.21 -19.96
C PRO A 659 -0.01 -21.11 -18.70
N GLY A 660 1.27 -21.47 -18.83
CA GLY A 660 2.23 -21.52 -17.73
C GLY A 660 2.26 -22.83 -16.93
N LEU A 661 1.22 -23.69 -16.98
CA LEU A 661 1.27 -24.98 -16.27
C LEU A 661 1.98 -26.10 -17.05
N GLY A 662 2.02 -26.00 -18.38
CA GLY A 662 2.73 -26.97 -19.23
C GLY A 662 2.05 -28.34 -19.32
N GLY A 663 0.72 -28.41 -19.20
CA GLY A 663 -0.03 -29.67 -19.22
C GLY A 663 -0.08 -30.40 -17.87
N ARG A 664 0.37 -29.77 -16.78
CA ARG A 664 0.33 -30.35 -15.43
C ARG A 664 -1.06 -30.27 -14.79
N SER A 665 -1.69 -31.43 -14.57
CA SER A 665 -2.97 -31.59 -13.87
C SER A 665 -2.85 -31.84 -12.36
N ASP A 666 -1.63 -31.95 -11.81
CA ASP A 666 -1.37 -32.23 -10.39
C ASP A 666 -1.37 -30.98 -9.49
N ILE A 667 -1.41 -29.78 -10.08
CA ILE A 667 -1.28 -28.51 -9.35
C ILE A 667 -2.59 -28.15 -8.62
N VAL A 668 -2.64 -28.50 -7.34
CA VAL A 668 -3.69 -28.08 -6.40
C VAL A 668 -3.13 -27.05 -5.42
N LEU A 669 -3.59 -25.81 -5.50
CA LEU A 669 -3.32 -24.80 -4.46
C LEU A 669 -4.04 -25.19 -3.18
N ALA A 670 -3.32 -25.12 -2.05
CA ALA A 670 -3.93 -25.31 -0.74
C ALA A 670 -4.91 -24.16 -0.41
N PRO A 671 -5.73 -24.29 0.66
CA PRO A 671 -6.38 -23.15 1.29
C PRO A 671 -5.39 -22.03 1.59
N TRP A 672 -5.76 -20.78 1.27
CA TRP A 672 -4.87 -19.60 1.33
C TRP A 672 -3.59 -19.73 0.49
N GLY A 673 -3.56 -20.65 -0.46
CA GLY A 673 -2.39 -21.01 -1.27
C GLY A 673 -2.10 -20.02 -2.39
N ARG A 674 -0.90 -20.16 -2.96
CA ARG A 674 -0.45 -19.45 -4.17
C ARG A 674 0.42 -20.39 -5.02
N TYR A 675 0.53 -20.10 -6.30
CA TYR A 675 1.53 -20.70 -7.18
C TYR A 675 2.09 -19.62 -8.11
N VAL A 676 3.41 -19.61 -8.29
CA VAL A 676 4.11 -18.66 -9.17
C VAL A 676 5.09 -19.48 -10.01
N VAL A 677 5.02 -19.36 -11.33
CA VAL A 677 5.87 -20.11 -12.27
C VAL A 677 6.47 -19.17 -13.32
N ASP A 678 7.71 -19.44 -13.69
CA ASP A 678 8.54 -18.66 -14.61
C ASP A 678 9.57 -19.59 -15.26
N ALA A 679 10.19 -19.18 -16.38
CA ALA A 679 11.28 -19.96 -16.95
C ALA A 679 12.44 -20.04 -15.94
N GLY A 680 12.79 -21.25 -15.50
CA GLY A 680 13.83 -21.44 -14.47
C GLY A 680 13.38 -21.26 -13.02
N PHE A 681 12.08 -21.13 -12.71
CA PHE A 681 11.59 -20.93 -11.34
C PHE A 681 10.14 -21.39 -11.10
N GLU A 682 9.88 -22.02 -9.96
CA GLU A 682 8.53 -22.17 -9.41
C GLU A 682 8.51 -21.97 -7.88
N CYS A 683 7.45 -21.40 -7.33
CA CYS A 683 7.19 -21.42 -5.89
C CYS A 683 5.69 -21.53 -5.60
N GLY A 684 5.34 -22.03 -4.42
CA GLY A 684 3.95 -22.00 -4.01
C GLY A 684 3.66 -22.67 -2.67
N LEU A 685 2.38 -22.59 -2.32
CA LEU A 685 1.74 -23.31 -1.23
C LEU A 685 0.66 -24.21 -1.83
N LEU A 686 1.04 -25.47 -2.06
CA LEU A 686 0.23 -26.48 -2.73
C LEU A 686 -0.25 -27.56 -1.75
N GLN A 687 -1.23 -28.36 -2.18
CA GLN A 687 -1.71 -29.53 -1.47
C GLN A 687 -1.21 -30.80 -2.17
N VAL A 688 -0.16 -31.42 -1.63
CA VAL A 688 0.48 -32.63 -2.17
C VAL A 688 0.04 -33.83 -1.33
N ALA A 689 -0.61 -34.82 -1.93
CA ALA A 689 -1.15 -36.00 -1.24
C ALA A 689 -2.04 -35.72 0.01
N GLY A 690 -2.59 -34.50 0.12
CA GLY A 690 -3.37 -34.03 1.27
C GLY A 690 -2.60 -33.15 2.27
N GLN A 691 -1.28 -33.13 2.21
CA GLN A 691 -0.40 -32.28 3.03
C GLN A 691 -0.29 -30.87 2.41
N ARG A 692 -0.30 -29.81 3.24
CA ARG A 692 0.07 -28.45 2.78
C ARG A 692 1.59 -28.36 2.69
N VAL A 693 2.13 -28.19 1.48
CA VAL A 693 3.57 -28.07 1.21
C VAL A 693 3.87 -26.66 0.67
N GLU A 694 4.79 -25.98 1.34
CA GLU A 694 5.35 -24.70 0.90
C GLU A 694 6.71 -24.94 0.23
N PHE A 695 7.00 -24.32 -0.91
CA PHE A 695 8.29 -24.45 -1.58
C PHE A 695 8.65 -23.25 -2.46
N ALA A 696 9.93 -23.12 -2.81
CA ALA A 696 10.44 -22.24 -3.84
C ALA A 696 11.70 -22.84 -4.48
N CYS A 697 11.68 -23.12 -5.79
CA CYS A 697 12.68 -23.86 -6.53
C CYS A 697 13.17 -23.09 -7.77
N SER A 698 14.45 -23.24 -8.08
CA SER A 698 15.14 -22.65 -9.23
C SER A 698 16.47 -23.36 -9.48
N ILE A 699 17.15 -23.05 -10.59
CA ILE A 699 18.50 -23.57 -10.89
C ILE A 699 19.59 -23.13 -9.87
N GLU A 700 19.35 -22.05 -9.12
CA GLU A 700 20.31 -21.50 -8.14
C GLU A 700 20.02 -21.91 -6.70
N GLN A 701 18.75 -22.17 -6.37
CA GLN A 701 18.32 -22.46 -5.00
C GLN A 701 16.97 -23.20 -4.95
N ALA A 702 16.80 -24.02 -3.91
CA ALA A 702 15.54 -24.69 -3.60
C ALA A 702 15.20 -24.59 -2.11
N PHE A 703 13.93 -24.48 -1.79
CA PHE A 703 13.38 -24.42 -0.43
C PHE A 703 12.12 -25.29 -0.37
N ILE A 704 11.95 -26.05 0.72
CA ILE A 704 10.73 -26.82 1.03
C ILE A 704 10.41 -26.71 2.53
N ASP A 705 9.11 -26.69 2.85
CA ASP A 705 8.56 -26.80 4.21
C ASP A 705 7.33 -27.72 4.20
N GLY A 706 7.45 -28.84 4.89
CA GLY A 706 6.41 -29.87 5.07
C GLY A 706 5.55 -29.67 6.32
N ARG A 707 5.75 -28.58 7.06
CA ARG A 707 5.05 -28.18 8.29
C ARG A 707 5.23 -29.18 9.45
N GLY A 708 6.33 -29.92 9.46
CA GLY A 708 6.67 -30.94 10.45
C GLY A 708 6.38 -32.37 10.03
N GLU A 709 5.67 -32.55 8.91
CA GLU A 709 5.49 -33.86 8.28
C GLU A 709 6.56 -34.07 7.19
N PRO A 710 7.03 -35.31 6.95
CA PRO A 710 8.01 -35.60 5.92
C PRO A 710 7.57 -35.13 4.52
N VAL A 711 8.45 -34.43 3.80
CA VAL A 711 8.18 -33.93 2.45
C VAL A 711 9.42 -34.10 1.56
N GLU A 712 9.19 -34.26 0.25
CA GLU A 712 10.23 -34.31 -0.78
C GLU A 712 9.80 -33.52 -2.03
N ARG A 713 10.68 -32.67 -2.59
CA ARG A 713 10.52 -31.98 -3.89
C ARG A 713 11.91 -31.60 -4.42
N ALA A 714 12.11 -31.67 -5.74
CA ALA A 714 13.33 -31.22 -6.43
C ALA A 714 14.66 -31.77 -5.83
N GLY A 715 14.70 -33.06 -5.50
CA GLY A 715 15.91 -33.73 -4.96
C GLY A 715 16.27 -33.39 -3.50
N LEU A 716 15.44 -32.58 -2.83
CA LEU A 716 15.53 -32.21 -1.43
C LEU A 716 14.38 -32.88 -0.66
N ALA A 717 14.66 -33.45 0.52
CA ALA A 717 13.63 -33.94 1.43
C ALA A 717 13.89 -33.50 2.88
N THR A 718 12.85 -33.40 3.71
CA THR A 718 12.99 -32.98 5.12
C THR A 718 11.80 -33.41 5.98
N ASP A 719 11.97 -33.43 7.30
CA ASP A 719 10.88 -33.55 8.29
C ASP A 719 10.54 -32.22 9.01
N GLY A 720 10.91 -31.09 8.38
CA GLY A 720 10.51 -29.75 8.81
C GLY A 720 10.58 -28.77 7.63
N ALA A 721 11.52 -27.82 7.68
CA ALA A 721 11.77 -26.84 6.63
C ALA A 721 13.28 -26.68 6.36
N CYS A 722 13.66 -26.68 5.07
CA CYS A 722 15.05 -26.57 4.65
C CYS A 722 15.17 -25.79 3.34
N ALA A 723 16.23 -25.00 3.22
CA ALA A 723 16.67 -24.41 1.95
C ALA A 723 18.08 -24.84 1.58
N VAL A 724 18.39 -24.80 0.28
CA VAL A 724 19.71 -25.01 -0.30
C VAL A 724 20.00 -23.93 -1.34
N ARG A 725 21.27 -23.51 -1.45
CA ARG A 725 21.75 -22.61 -2.51
C ARG A 725 23.01 -23.16 -3.16
N ARG A 726 23.11 -23.02 -4.48
CA ARG A 726 24.30 -23.30 -5.26
C ARG A 726 25.28 -22.13 -5.15
N GLY A 727 26.40 -22.37 -4.49
CA GLY A 727 27.55 -21.47 -4.44
C GLY A 727 28.50 -21.65 -5.63
N PRO A 728 29.56 -20.83 -5.71
CA PRO A 728 30.63 -20.97 -6.70
C PRO A 728 31.24 -22.37 -6.70
N GLY A 729 31.65 -22.85 -7.88
CA GLY A 729 32.23 -24.19 -8.04
C GLY A 729 31.23 -25.35 -7.85
N GLY A 730 29.94 -25.08 -7.70
CA GLY A 730 28.90 -26.11 -7.54
C GLY A 730 28.71 -26.59 -6.10
N VAL A 731 29.38 -25.98 -5.11
CA VAL A 731 29.12 -26.22 -3.68
C VAL A 731 27.65 -25.95 -3.37
N LEU A 732 27.02 -26.79 -2.53
CA LEU A 732 25.68 -26.55 -2.01
C LEU A 732 25.78 -26.07 -0.56
N ASP A 733 25.37 -24.82 -0.31
CA ASP A 733 25.12 -24.31 1.04
C ASP A 733 23.74 -24.81 1.50
N VAL A 734 23.67 -25.43 2.69
CA VAL A 734 22.44 -26.02 3.24
C VAL A 734 21.99 -25.25 4.49
N PHE A 735 20.73 -24.83 4.51
CA PHE A 735 20.12 -23.99 5.54
C PHE A 735 18.93 -24.73 6.18
N PRO A 736 19.16 -25.64 7.15
CA PRO A 736 18.09 -26.25 7.92
C PRO A 736 17.44 -25.20 8.82
N LEU A 737 16.14 -24.94 8.64
CA LEU A 737 15.40 -23.99 9.46
C LEU A 737 14.97 -24.71 10.75
N ARG A 738 15.93 -24.79 11.70
CA ARG A 738 15.91 -25.71 12.84
C ARG A 738 14.65 -25.64 13.70
N GLU A 739 14.05 -24.47 13.89
CA GLU A 739 12.86 -24.29 14.74
C GLU A 739 11.89 -23.26 14.13
N PHE A 740 10.61 -23.61 13.95
CA PHE A 740 9.55 -22.64 13.58
C PHE A 740 8.19 -23.03 14.17
N ARG A 741 7.30 -22.06 14.39
CA ARG A 741 5.97 -22.32 14.96
C ARG A 741 5.01 -22.91 13.93
N THR A 742 4.26 -23.93 14.33
CA THR A 742 3.19 -24.53 13.52
C THR A 742 1.80 -24.44 14.13
N ARG A 743 1.67 -24.01 15.39
CA ARG A 743 0.38 -23.71 16.03
C ARG A 743 0.55 -22.82 17.26
N ILE A 744 -0.43 -21.98 17.58
CA ILE A 744 -0.70 -21.49 18.94
C ILE A 744 -2.03 -22.10 19.41
N ALA A 745 -2.11 -22.50 20.68
CA ALA A 745 -3.35 -22.94 21.30
C ALA A 745 -4.07 -21.77 21.99
N ALA A 746 -5.34 -21.98 22.37
CA ALA A 746 -6.18 -20.92 22.97
C ALA A 746 -5.69 -20.44 24.35
N ASP A 747 -4.78 -21.18 24.99
CA ASP A 747 -4.10 -20.81 26.24
C ASP A 747 -2.75 -20.08 26.00
N GLY A 748 -2.38 -19.84 24.73
CA GLY A 748 -1.11 -19.23 24.34
C GLY A 748 0.05 -20.21 24.21
N SER A 749 -0.12 -21.52 24.46
CA SER A 749 0.95 -22.50 24.29
C SER A 749 1.29 -22.73 22.82
N GLU A 750 2.59 -22.85 22.51
CA GLU A 750 3.08 -22.94 21.13
C GLU A 750 3.46 -24.38 20.75
N THR A 751 2.97 -24.87 19.60
CA THR A 751 3.58 -26.01 18.92
C THR A 751 4.66 -25.49 17.98
N ARG A 752 5.88 -26.01 18.14
CA ARG A 752 7.01 -25.73 17.26
C ARG A 752 7.51 -27.01 16.60
N VAL A 753 7.78 -26.92 15.30
CA VAL A 753 8.47 -27.98 14.55
C VAL A 753 9.96 -27.79 14.72
N LEU A 754 10.63 -28.88 15.05
CA LEU A 754 12.08 -28.99 14.91
C LEU A 754 12.36 -29.72 13.61
N THR A 755 12.99 -29.04 12.66
CA THR A 755 13.55 -29.70 11.46
C THR A 755 14.69 -30.58 11.93
N ARG A 756 14.52 -31.91 11.96
CA ARG A 756 15.50 -32.87 12.51
C ARG A 756 16.41 -33.44 11.45
N ARG A 757 15.89 -33.65 10.23
CA ARG A 757 16.61 -34.29 9.13
C ARG A 757 16.39 -33.60 7.80
N VAL A 758 17.42 -33.66 6.97
CA VAL A 758 17.40 -33.22 5.58
C VAL A 758 18.01 -34.32 4.72
N ARG A 759 17.36 -34.68 3.60
CA ARG A 759 17.97 -35.49 2.54
C ARG A 759 18.37 -34.59 1.38
N ILE A 760 19.58 -34.77 0.88
CA ILE A 760 20.00 -34.22 -0.41
C ILE A 760 20.45 -35.42 -1.24
N ALA A 761 19.96 -35.51 -2.48
CA ALA A 761 20.10 -36.73 -3.28
C ALA A 761 19.53 -37.95 -2.52
N ARG A 762 20.39 -38.92 -2.21
CA ARG A 762 20.07 -40.20 -1.59
C ARG A 762 20.56 -40.28 -0.13
N THR A 763 21.15 -39.22 0.40
CA THR A 763 21.84 -39.21 1.72
C THR A 763 21.12 -38.29 2.71
N TRP A 764 20.84 -38.80 3.92
CA TRP A 764 20.21 -38.07 5.02
C TRP A 764 21.26 -37.46 5.98
N PHE A 765 20.93 -36.32 6.57
CA PHE A 765 21.73 -35.60 7.56
C PHE A 765 20.87 -35.22 8.76
N ASP A 766 21.34 -35.50 9.97
CA ASP A 766 20.73 -35.01 11.21
C ASP A 766 21.15 -33.55 11.46
N THR A 767 20.17 -32.66 11.59
CA THR A 767 20.39 -31.20 11.78
C THR A 767 20.80 -30.84 13.22
N GLY A 768 20.66 -31.79 14.15
CA GLY A 768 21.02 -31.66 15.57
C GLY A 768 22.52 -31.68 15.85
N VAL A 769 23.35 -31.84 14.80
CA VAL A 769 24.81 -31.66 14.85
C VAL A 769 25.14 -30.28 14.28
N ASP A 770 26.13 -29.57 14.84
CA ASP A 770 26.35 -28.15 14.52
C ASP A 770 27.10 -27.85 13.19
N ALA A 771 27.77 -28.84 12.56
CA ALA A 771 28.35 -28.73 11.19
C ALA A 771 28.79 -30.10 10.60
N VAL A 772 28.96 -30.20 9.27
CA VAL A 772 29.51 -31.34 8.46
C VAL A 772 30.14 -30.76 7.14
N GLU A 773 31.20 -31.33 6.50
CA GLU A 773 32.00 -30.91 5.26
C GLU A 773 31.68 -31.36 3.76
N VAL A 774 31.30 -30.49 2.77
CA VAL A 774 31.30 -30.79 1.27
C VAL A 774 32.65 -30.33 0.73
N GLU A 775 33.20 -31.05 -0.24
CA GLU A 775 33.63 -30.40 -1.48
C GLU A 775 33.28 -31.28 -2.69
N PHE A 776 32.81 -30.71 -3.80
CA PHE A 776 32.77 -31.42 -5.08
C PHE A 776 34.12 -31.17 -5.78
N ARG A 777 34.69 -32.21 -6.39
CA ARG A 777 35.90 -32.06 -7.22
C ARG A 777 35.79 -32.88 -8.49
N ASP A 778 35.81 -32.18 -9.61
CA ASP A 778 36.06 -32.75 -10.94
C ASP A 778 37.38 -33.54 -10.89
N THR A 779 37.33 -34.82 -11.27
CA THR A 779 38.49 -35.73 -11.30
C THR A 779 38.98 -36.04 -12.71
N GLY A 780 38.60 -35.22 -13.69
CA GLY A 780 39.12 -35.25 -15.05
C GLY A 780 38.35 -36.21 -15.99
N PRO A 781 38.79 -36.30 -17.26
CA PRO A 781 37.96 -36.81 -18.34
C PRO A 781 37.83 -38.34 -18.34
N ALA A 782 36.84 -38.86 -17.64
CA ALA A 782 36.21 -40.12 -18.01
C ALA A 782 35.44 -39.93 -19.34
N THR A 783 35.63 -40.85 -20.29
CA THR A 783 35.07 -40.73 -21.64
C THR A 783 33.53 -40.74 -21.66
N LEU A 784 32.93 -39.65 -22.15
CA LEU A 784 31.52 -39.57 -22.51
C LEU A 784 31.17 -40.62 -23.58
N ALA A 785 30.49 -41.68 -23.16
CA ALA A 785 29.62 -42.45 -24.05
C ALA A 785 28.28 -41.72 -24.16
N SER A 786 27.78 -41.52 -25.38
CA SER A 786 26.61 -40.68 -25.64
C SER A 786 25.29 -41.32 -25.18
N SER A 787 24.69 -40.80 -24.11
CA SER A 787 23.25 -40.88 -23.86
C SER A 787 22.60 -39.56 -24.27
N THR A 788 21.65 -39.61 -25.20
CA THR A 788 20.99 -38.41 -25.72
C THR A 788 19.91 -37.95 -24.73
N LEU A 789 20.23 -36.98 -23.88
CA LEU A 789 19.23 -36.24 -23.12
C LEU A 789 18.53 -35.26 -24.06
N ALA A 790 17.43 -35.71 -24.65
CA ALA A 790 16.51 -34.82 -25.35
C ALA A 790 15.78 -33.95 -24.32
N LEU A 791 15.68 -32.65 -24.60
CA LEU A 791 14.85 -31.73 -23.81
C LEU A 791 13.37 -32.02 -24.08
N ASP A 792 12.54 -31.91 -23.04
CA ASP A 792 11.15 -31.48 -23.20
C ASP A 792 10.92 -30.14 -22.46
N GLU A 793 9.79 -29.50 -22.75
CA GLU A 793 9.70 -28.04 -22.70
C GLU A 793 9.16 -27.46 -21.37
N THR A 794 8.98 -28.27 -20.32
CA THR A 794 8.19 -27.83 -19.13
C THR A 794 8.73 -28.22 -17.73
N GLY A 795 9.66 -29.16 -17.61
CA GLY A 795 10.08 -29.71 -16.31
C GLY A 795 11.30 -29.04 -15.66
N LEU A 796 11.12 -28.36 -14.52
CA LEU A 796 12.24 -27.90 -13.68
C LEU A 796 12.62 -28.95 -12.62
N GLU A 797 13.31 -30.00 -13.04
CA GLU A 797 14.10 -30.82 -12.11
C GLU A 797 15.49 -30.23 -11.90
N LEU A 798 15.91 -30.17 -10.63
CA LEU A 798 17.30 -29.91 -10.29
C LEU A 798 18.01 -31.27 -10.42
N ASP A 799 18.70 -31.52 -11.54
CA ASP A 799 19.26 -32.83 -11.87
C ASP A 799 20.47 -33.18 -10.96
N VAL A 800 20.14 -33.82 -9.84
CA VAL A 800 21.10 -34.27 -8.84
C VAL A 800 21.78 -35.59 -9.24
N ASP A 801 21.19 -36.38 -10.15
CA ASP A 801 21.80 -37.65 -10.59
C ASP A 801 22.84 -37.42 -11.71
N ALA A 802 22.71 -36.40 -12.56
CA ALA A 802 23.81 -35.93 -13.42
C ALA A 802 24.95 -35.31 -12.60
N LEU A 803 24.64 -34.57 -11.53
CA LEU A 803 25.64 -34.09 -10.57
C LEU A 803 26.38 -35.26 -9.88
N ALA A 804 25.69 -36.36 -9.59
CA ALA A 804 26.32 -37.57 -9.03
C ALA A 804 27.17 -38.35 -10.05
N GLN A 805 26.74 -38.42 -11.32
CA GLN A 805 27.45 -39.15 -12.38
C GLN A 805 28.76 -38.48 -12.81
N ALA A 806 28.98 -37.20 -12.48
CA ALA A 806 30.26 -36.51 -12.67
C ALA A 806 31.36 -36.91 -11.64
N GLY A 807 30.99 -37.61 -10.55
CA GLY A 807 31.91 -38.33 -9.66
C GLY A 807 32.12 -37.73 -8.25
N GLY A 808 31.73 -38.50 -7.23
CA GLY A 808 32.14 -38.31 -5.82
C GLY A 808 31.28 -37.34 -4.99
N LEU A 809 30.89 -37.74 -3.78
CA LEU A 809 29.94 -37.00 -2.92
C LEU A 809 30.34 -37.03 -1.43
N TRP A 810 30.50 -35.84 -0.81
CA TRP A 810 30.63 -35.56 0.65
C TRP A 810 29.94 -34.19 0.96
N ILE A 811 29.54 -33.82 2.20
CA ILE A 811 28.44 -32.83 2.46
C ILE A 811 28.69 -31.67 3.49
N ARG A 812 28.41 -30.38 3.15
CA ARG A 812 28.77 -29.11 3.87
C ARG A 812 27.57 -28.46 4.57
N LEU A 813 27.76 -28.06 5.83
CA LEU A 813 26.85 -27.29 6.69
C LEU A 813 27.67 -26.23 7.44
N ARG A 814 27.10 -25.06 7.72
CA ARG A 814 27.72 -24.03 8.58
C ARG A 814 26.89 -23.79 9.85
N SER A 815 27.60 -23.50 10.94
CA SER A 815 27.05 -23.05 12.22
C SER A 815 26.64 -21.57 12.17
N ALA A 816 25.64 -21.19 12.96
CA ALA A 816 25.26 -19.77 13.21
C ALA A 816 25.97 -19.17 14.45
N ARG A 817 26.98 -19.86 14.99
CA ARG A 817 27.98 -19.39 15.96
C ARG A 817 29.33 -19.27 15.27
#